data_AF-A0A1F8H3M1-F1
#
_entry.id   AF-A0A1F8H3M1-F1
#
_cell.length_a   1.000
_cell.length_b   1.000
_cell.length_c   1.000
_cell.angle_alpha   90.00
_cell.angle_beta   90.00
_cell.angle_gamma   90.00
#
_symmetry.space_group_name_H-M   'P 1'
#
loop_
_entity.id
_entity.type
_entity.pdbx_description
1 polymer ?
#
loop_
_entity_poly.entity_id
_entity_poly.type
_entity_poly.pdbx_seq_one_letter_code
_entity_poly.pdbx_strand_id
1 'polypeptide(L)'
;MFDVRPVRTGSFGVEKKVMDILDEEFDIPSIEARRTAAVDPKSIALREFEEALNEKLDSQAELTQVGGKVFDKYHGFKPRQRPIVGKKDNHFEGLYYHRILSAAQLDKSFIVPFLVKETAKPTETEENSEDEHIPGFNRLASVKNTLGVGSSEIESFVSDFYNKSYKSPRRSPARMFKNSISTILLVAVVVAGITYFWKSGFDVKNEVVKNGDSAVKNLENAEGNLRSFNFASASYDFAKAYQEFSRAGENLNFISADISSLLAELPGADKLKSAKNLAEAGRVVSGAGQNMSNAMEAIAKTGALLEPTGAGGVLRAGIAQTIKDALITAERQIGEALGFLVNVDDSLIPENKRPMFVSFKNKLPEIQRLTRDGIGYANFLTNLIGNQGTKRYLLLFQNYSELRPTGGFVGSYGILTFQDGVLKDFFVDDAYNLDGQIKENIIPPKPLQHITPTWAMRDANWFVDFPASAKKTAQFYKKESGSDVDGVITISPKILVEMLNVIGPVALPSYKLVLDSNNFLASLQTQIEYGENRTQPKQILVDLAPELLKRIYSTSQSNWLKIFNILATRLEQKDVLMYFKDLSLENFAIEKGFGGQVAGGDFDSVMVNIANVRGSKSDLVTSTSLKVSTIMQDGAVKHRIFLTRRHNGGSSALGFYNKQSPAYVRVLAPDGSTFSDIVGNSNATFSPLINYANAGFAQDPDLVAIEKGEYLKDKGVSITSESGKTVFGFWMIVNPGETKTVELEYSIPLEYARSDYKLLVQKQPGLTIDNFEFVLDVSKETQVVKSLPLLSQIGSLYSLDMALDKDLLISIGFK
;
A
#
# COMPACT_ATOMS: atom_id res chain seq x y z
N MET A 1 -15.17 -22.36 -17.01
CA MET A 1 -16.40 -23.02 -17.51
C MET A 1 -16.02 -24.41 -18.00
N PHE A 2 -16.85 -25.41 -17.73
CA PHE A 2 -16.66 -26.79 -18.20
C PHE A 2 -17.83 -27.17 -19.10
N ASP A 3 -17.58 -27.98 -20.13
CA ASP A 3 -18.63 -28.63 -20.93
C ASP A 3 -18.91 -30.02 -20.33
N VAL A 4 -20.18 -30.34 -20.09
CA VAL A 4 -20.63 -31.56 -19.42
C VAL A 4 -21.48 -32.38 -20.38
N ARG A 5 -21.02 -33.59 -20.71
CA ARG A 5 -21.72 -34.49 -21.64
C ARG A 5 -21.83 -35.92 -21.11
N PRO A 6 -22.96 -36.61 -21.32
CA PRO A 6 -23.09 -38.04 -21.03
C PRO A 6 -22.30 -38.87 -22.05
N VAL A 7 -21.66 -39.95 -21.60
CA VAL A 7 -20.87 -40.86 -22.44
C VAL A 7 -21.65 -42.15 -22.71
N ARG A 8 -21.86 -42.49 -23.99
CA ARG A 8 -22.24 -43.85 -24.40
C ARG A 8 -20.97 -44.66 -24.65
N THR A 9 -20.88 -45.85 -24.07
CA THR A 9 -19.84 -46.84 -24.37
C THR A 9 -20.25 -47.72 -25.56
N GLY A 10 -19.32 -47.95 -26.49
CA GLY A 10 -19.52 -48.76 -27.69
C GLY A 10 -18.19 -48.95 -28.44
N SER A 11 -17.97 -50.12 -29.03
CA SER A 11 -16.65 -50.65 -29.44
C SER A 11 -16.50 -50.88 -30.96
N PHE A 12 -15.30 -51.35 -31.37
CA PHE A 12 -14.85 -51.75 -32.73
C PHE A 12 -14.56 -50.59 -33.71
N GLY A 13 -13.64 -50.70 -34.66
CA GLY A 13 -12.69 -51.79 -35.01
C GLY A 13 -11.75 -51.34 -36.15
N VAL A 14 -10.60 -52.01 -36.35
CA VAL A 14 -9.61 -51.66 -37.38
C VAL A 14 -9.80 -52.53 -38.63
N GLU A 15 -9.72 -51.93 -39.83
CA GLU A 15 -9.51 -52.67 -41.07
C GLU A 15 -8.47 -52.02 -41.99
N LYS A 16 -7.86 -52.82 -42.87
CA LYS A 16 -6.57 -52.57 -43.52
C LYS A 16 -6.62 -53.02 -44.98
N LYS A 17 -6.07 -52.25 -45.93
CA LYS A 17 -5.67 -52.75 -47.25
C LYS A 17 -4.47 -51.98 -47.84
N VAL A 18 -3.82 -52.59 -48.83
CA VAL A 18 -2.38 -52.47 -49.14
C VAL A 18 -2.18 -52.40 -50.67
N MET A 19 -0.94 -52.16 -51.13
CA MET A 19 -0.37 -52.33 -52.49
C MET A 19 -0.48 -51.09 -53.41
N ASP A 20 0.49 -50.73 -54.28
CA ASP A 20 1.70 -51.48 -54.75
C ASP A 20 2.76 -50.60 -55.47
N ILE A 21 4.05 -51.02 -55.48
CA ILE A 21 5.03 -51.10 -56.63
C ILE A 21 5.51 -49.81 -57.37
N LEU A 22 6.76 -49.60 -57.86
CA LEU A 22 8.11 -50.26 -57.82
C LEU A 22 9.23 -49.25 -58.24
N ASP A 23 10.50 -49.60 -57.94
CA ASP A 23 11.79 -49.41 -58.69
C ASP A 23 12.13 -48.08 -59.41
N GLU A 24 13.36 -47.58 -59.54
CA GLU A 24 14.75 -48.01 -59.20
C GLU A 24 15.52 -46.73 -58.73
N GLU A 25 16.79 -46.65 -58.31
CA GLU A 25 17.97 -47.53 -58.32
C GLU A 25 18.71 -47.42 -56.94
N PHE A 26 20.04 -47.65 -56.85
CA PHE A 26 20.81 -47.55 -55.59
C PHE A 26 22.21 -46.92 -55.75
N ASP A 27 22.56 -45.96 -54.89
CA ASP A 27 23.89 -45.90 -54.26
C ASP A 27 23.84 -45.22 -52.87
N ILE A 28 24.75 -45.59 -51.96
CA ILE A 28 24.71 -45.42 -50.49
C ILE A 28 26.05 -44.76 -50.02
N PRO A 29 26.23 -44.09 -48.83
CA PRO A 29 25.33 -43.81 -47.68
C PRO A 29 25.28 -42.34 -47.16
N SER A 30 24.18 -41.94 -46.51
CA SER A 30 24.28 -41.31 -45.17
C SER A 30 22.97 -41.34 -44.36
N ILE A 31 23.04 -41.97 -43.18
CA ILE A 31 22.23 -41.80 -41.95
C ILE A 31 20.81 -41.21 -42.15
N GLU A 32 19.81 -42.09 -42.29
CA GLU A 32 18.40 -41.66 -42.36
C GLU A 32 17.76 -41.46 -40.98
N ALA A 33 17.05 -40.35 -40.82
CA ALA A 33 16.36 -39.99 -39.59
C ALA A 33 15.03 -40.75 -39.45
N ARG A 34 14.82 -41.46 -38.32
CA ARG A 34 13.50 -41.96 -37.96
C ARG A 34 12.60 -40.81 -37.50
N ARG A 35 11.62 -40.44 -38.34
CA ARG A 35 10.44 -39.68 -37.92
C ARG A 35 9.61 -40.51 -36.94
N THR A 36 9.78 -40.28 -35.65
CA THR A 36 8.66 -40.39 -34.71
C THR A 36 7.80 -39.14 -34.85
N ALA A 37 6.49 -39.30 -34.99
CA ALA A 37 5.59 -38.15 -34.95
C ALA A 37 5.63 -37.55 -33.54
N ALA A 38 6.17 -36.33 -33.41
CA ALA A 38 6.23 -35.63 -32.14
C ALA A 38 4.80 -35.30 -31.69
N VAL A 39 4.32 -36.01 -30.67
CA VAL A 39 3.07 -35.69 -29.98
C VAL A 39 3.25 -34.33 -29.29
N ASP A 40 2.38 -33.37 -29.57
CA ASP A 40 2.45 -32.02 -28.98
C ASP A 40 2.42 -32.13 -27.44
N PRO A 41 3.44 -31.63 -26.71
CA PRO A 41 3.46 -31.62 -25.25
C PRO A 41 2.21 -31.00 -24.63
N LYS A 42 1.56 -30.03 -25.30
CA LYS A 42 0.29 -29.45 -24.84
C LYS A 42 -0.87 -30.45 -24.90
N SER A 43 -0.87 -31.36 -25.88
CA SER A 43 -1.89 -32.41 -25.99
C SER A 43 -1.76 -33.47 -24.89
N ILE A 44 -0.53 -33.75 -24.44
CA ILE A 44 -0.25 -34.64 -23.31
C ILE A 44 -0.68 -33.95 -22.01
N ALA A 45 -0.19 -32.73 -21.74
CA ALA A 45 -0.53 -31.99 -20.53
C ALA A 45 -2.04 -31.70 -20.39
N LEU A 46 -2.74 -31.43 -21.50
CA LEU A 46 -4.21 -31.27 -21.48
C LEU A 46 -4.93 -32.57 -21.12
N ARG A 47 -4.41 -33.73 -21.57
CA ARG A 47 -5.00 -35.05 -21.28
C ARG A 47 -4.74 -35.46 -19.83
N GLU A 48 -3.53 -35.27 -19.33
CA GLU A 48 -3.18 -35.49 -17.91
C GLU A 48 -4.01 -34.59 -16.99
N PHE A 49 -4.22 -33.32 -17.38
CA PHE A 49 -5.09 -32.40 -16.66
C PHE A 49 -6.56 -32.84 -16.71
N GLU A 50 -7.09 -33.27 -17.87
CA GLU A 50 -8.46 -33.82 -17.98
C GLU A 50 -8.62 -35.09 -17.13
N GLU A 51 -7.64 -35.99 -17.13
CA GLU A 51 -7.65 -37.22 -16.32
C GLU A 51 -7.66 -36.89 -14.81
N ALA A 52 -6.76 -36.03 -14.34
CA ALA A 52 -6.69 -35.61 -12.93
C ALA A 52 -7.96 -34.88 -12.45
N LEU A 53 -8.61 -34.09 -13.32
CA LEU A 53 -9.83 -33.36 -13.00
C LEU A 53 -11.04 -34.29 -12.87
N ASN A 54 -11.10 -35.36 -13.67
CA ASN A 54 -12.15 -36.38 -13.59
C ASN A 54 -11.92 -37.39 -12.46
N GLU A 55 -10.68 -37.61 -12.03
CA GLU A 55 -10.36 -38.41 -10.85
C GLU A 55 -10.78 -37.69 -9.56
N LYS A 56 -10.28 -36.47 -9.34
CA LYS A 56 -10.36 -35.78 -8.04
C LYS A 56 -11.64 -34.99 -7.79
N LEU A 57 -12.30 -34.48 -8.82
CA LEU A 57 -13.51 -33.66 -8.65
C LEU A 57 -14.75 -34.57 -8.52
N ASP A 58 -15.48 -34.41 -7.43
CA ASP A 58 -16.87 -34.87 -7.30
C ASP A 58 -17.79 -33.66 -7.15
N SER A 59 -18.25 -33.15 -8.29
CA SER A 59 -19.13 -32.00 -8.36
C SER A 59 -20.49 -32.23 -7.69
N GLN A 60 -20.94 -33.49 -7.48
CA GLN A 60 -22.17 -33.75 -6.72
C GLN A 60 -21.92 -33.59 -5.22
N ALA A 61 -20.79 -34.09 -4.71
CA ALA A 61 -20.39 -33.90 -3.32
C ALA A 61 -20.15 -32.41 -2.98
N GLU A 62 -19.43 -31.67 -3.82
CA GLU A 62 -19.17 -30.23 -3.61
C GLU A 62 -20.45 -29.38 -3.67
N LEU A 63 -21.35 -29.63 -4.64
CA LEU A 63 -22.63 -28.92 -4.70
C LEU A 63 -23.52 -29.21 -3.49
N THR A 64 -23.46 -30.43 -2.94
CA THR A 64 -24.22 -30.80 -1.74
C THR A 64 -23.69 -30.09 -0.49
N GLN A 65 -22.36 -29.90 -0.37
CA GLN A 65 -21.76 -29.15 0.76
C GLN A 65 -22.19 -27.68 0.82
N VAL A 66 -22.54 -27.06 -0.31
CA VAL A 66 -23.06 -25.68 -0.38
C VAL A 66 -24.59 -25.60 -0.45
N GLY A 67 -25.30 -26.68 -0.10
CA GLY A 67 -26.76 -26.73 -0.01
C GLY A 67 -27.49 -26.86 -1.36
N GLY A 68 -26.78 -27.14 -2.46
CA GLY A 68 -27.36 -27.39 -3.77
C GLY A 68 -28.03 -28.76 -3.86
N LYS A 69 -29.20 -28.83 -4.52
CA LYS A 69 -29.86 -30.09 -4.87
C LYS A 69 -29.55 -30.46 -6.32
N VAL A 70 -28.97 -31.64 -6.52
CA VAL A 70 -28.73 -32.21 -7.86
C VAL A 70 -29.97 -33.00 -8.29
N PHE A 71 -30.65 -32.52 -9.33
CA PHE A 71 -31.75 -33.24 -9.97
C PHE A 71 -31.22 -34.16 -11.07
N ASP A 72 -30.70 -35.33 -10.70
CA ASP A 72 -30.25 -36.30 -11.69
C ASP A 72 -31.43 -37.13 -12.22
N LYS A 73 -31.61 -37.13 -13.55
CA LYS A 73 -32.63 -37.93 -14.24
C LYS A 73 -32.08 -39.30 -14.69
N TYR A 74 -30.80 -39.58 -14.44
CA TYR A 74 -30.11 -40.80 -14.86
C TYR A 74 -29.24 -41.34 -13.71
N HIS A 75 -29.84 -42.19 -12.86
CA HIS A 75 -29.12 -42.85 -11.76
C HIS A 75 -27.84 -43.57 -12.24
N GLY A 76 -26.68 -43.19 -11.67
CA GLY A 76 -25.46 -44.01 -11.68
C GLY A 76 -24.30 -43.56 -12.58
N PHE A 77 -24.32 -42.36 -13.18
CA PHE A 77 -23.24 -41.92 -14.07
C PHE A 77 -22.46 -40.70 -13.52
N LYS A 78 -21.13 -40.83 -13.35
CA LYS A 78 -20.25 -39.69 -13.07
C LYS A 78 -20.08 -38.84 -14.35
N PRO A 79 -20.46 -37.55 -14.37
CA PRO A 79 -20.29 -36.70 -15.55
C PRO A 79 -18.81 -36.42 -15.84
N ARG A 80 -18.40 -36.57 -17.11
CA ARG A 80 -17.03 -36.27 -17.54
C ARG A 80 -16.85 -34.76 -17.74
N GLN A 81 -15.93 -34.17 -16.99
CA GLN A 81 -15.53 -32.78 -17.09
C GLN A 81 -14.49 -32.60 -18.20
N ARG A 82 -14.61 -31.54 -19.01
CA ARG A 82 -13.61 -31.18 -20.04
C ARG A 82 -13.18 -29.72 -19.96
N PRO A 83 -11.86 -29.43 -20.03
CA PRO A 83 -11.37 -28.06 -20.15
C PRO A 83 -11.80 -27.46 -21.50
N ILE A 84 -12.37 -26.26 -21.48
CA ILE A 84 -12.65 -25.51 -22.71
C ILE A 84 -11.36 -24.82 -23.15
N VAL A 85 -10.71 -25.35 -24.19
CA VAL A 85 -9.55 -24.71 -24.82
C VAL A 85 -10.07 -23.76 -25.90
N GLY A 86 -9.95 -22.45 -25.66
CA GLY A 86 -10.35 -21.44 -26.62
C GLY A 86 -9.56 -21.54 -27.93
N LYS A 87 -10.27 -21.64 -29.05
CA LYS A 87 -9.66 -21.32 -30.35
C LYS A 87 -9.39 -19.82 -30.41
N LYS A 88 -8.32 -19.44 -31.10
CA LYS A 88 -8.05 -18.04 -31.43
C LYS A 88 -9.11 -17.54 -32.42
N ASP A 89 -10.11 -16.84 -31.92
CA ASP A 89 -10.89 -15.89 -32.69
C ASP A 89 -10.69 -14.51 -32.06
N ASN A 90 -10.13 -13.58 -32.86
CA ASN A 90 -10.06 -12.18 -32.48
C ASN A 90 -11.47 -11.61 -32.60
N HIS A 91 -12.15 -11.36 -31.47
CA HIS A 91 -13.19 -10.34 -31.24
C HIS A 91 -13.97 -10.71 -29.97
N PHE A 92 -13.55 -10.16 -28.82
CA PHE A 92 -14.38 -10.12 -27.61
C PHE A 92 -14.09 -8.80 -26.87
N GLU A 93 -14.87 -7.77 -27.21
CA GLU A 93 -14.99 -6.57 -26.38
C GLU A 93 -15.86 -6.86 -25.16
N GLY A 94 -15.60 -6.13 -24.07
CA GLY A 94 -16.51 -5.83 -22.97
C GLY A 94 -17.39 -6.95 -22.38
N LEU A 95 -17.00 -7.47 -21.20
CA LEU A 95 -17.91 -7.83 -20.08
C LEU A 95 -17.16 -8.50 -18.89
N TYR A 96 -16.45 -7.72 -18.06
CA TYR A 96 -15.97 -8.19 -16.74
C TYR A 96 -15.81 -7.04 -15.74
N TYR A 97 -16.93 -6.56 -15.16
CA TYR A 97 -16.92 -5.68 -13.97
C TYR A 97 -18.07 -5.92 -12.98
N HIS A 98 -18.81 -7.02 -13.10
CA HIS A 98 -19.94 -7.35 -12.21
C HIS A 98 -19.84 -8.77 -11.64
N ARG A 99 -19.03 -8.93 -10.57
CA ARG A 99 -19.25 -9.87 -9.43
C ARG A 99 -18.07 -9.91 -8.43
N ILE A 100 -17.84 -8.84 -7.67
CA ILE A 100 -17.19 -8.92 -6.33
C ILE A 100 -17.88 -7.95 -5.36
N LEU A 101 -19.18 -8.13 -5.12
CA LEU A 101 -19.95 -7.45 -4.07
C LEU A 101 -21.03 -8.38 -3.47
N SER A 102 -20.60 -9.47 -2.83
CA SER A 102 -21.50 -10.32 -2.02
C SER A 102 -20.74 -11.25 -1.06
N ALA A 103 -19.91 -10.70 -0.16
CA ALA A 103 -19.27 -11.48 0.92
C ALA A 103 -18.92 -10.64 2.18
N ALA A 104 -19.44 -9.41 2.30
CA ALA A 104 -19.16 -8.49 3.42
C ALA A 104 -20.44 -7.91 4.03
N GLN A 105 -21.34 -8.81 4.44
CA GLN A 105 -22.45 -8.53 5.35
C GLN A 105 -22.46 -9.63 6.43
N LEU A 106 -22.97 -9.31 7.62
CA LEU A 106 -22.63 -9.91 8.92
C LEU A 106 -21.25 -9.38 9.40
N ASP A 107 -21.10 -8.67 10.53
CA ASP A 107 -21.98 -8.49 11.70
C ASP A 107 -22.25 -6.99 11.99
N LYS A 108 -23.48 -6.68 12.42
CA LYS A 108 -23.90 -5.37 12.95
C LYS A 108 -24.40 -5.56 14.39
N SER A 109 -23.49 -5.56 15.37
CA SER A 109 -23.88 -5.56 16.78
C SER A 109 -22.91 -4.78 17.67
N PHE A 110 -23.52 -4.03 18.61
CA PHE A 110 -22.96 -3.22 19.72
C PHE A 110 -22.72 -1.71 19.50
N ILE A 111 -23.73 -0.96 20.00
CA ILE A 111 -23.71 0.45 20.41
C ILE A 111 -24.02 0.43 21.94
N VAL A 112 -24.16 1.62 22.57
CA VAL A 112 -24.69 1.90 23.93
C VAL A 112 -23.58 1.82 25.02
N PRO A 113 -23.62 2.64 26.10
CA PRO A 113 -23.14 4.02 26.10
C PRO A 113 -22.13 4.29 27.24
N PHE A 114 -21.61 5.51 27.41
CA PHE A 114 -21.30 5.97 28.77
C PHE A 114 -21.53 7.47 28.99
N LEU A 115 -21.93 7.79 30.22
CA LEU A 115 -22.45 9.07 30.66
C LEU A 115 -21.37 10.05 31.13
N VAL A 116 -21.75 11.32 30.97
CA VAL A 116 -21.17 12.53 31.58
C VAL A 116 -20.65 12.31 33.01
N LYS A 117 -19.44 12.81 33.27
CA LYS A 117 -19.09 13.42 34.55
C LYS A 117 -18.37 14.74 34.28
N GLU A 118 -18.91 15.82 34.83
CA GLU A 118 -18.28 17.14 34.83
C GLU A 118 -17.01 17.14 35.67
N THR A 119 -15.98 17.91 35.27
CA THR A 119 -15.14 18.65 36.22
C THR A 119 -14.47 19.87 35.57
N ALA A 120 -14.63 21.01 36.25
CA ALA A 120 -13.71 22.15 36.34
C ALA A 120 -13.37 23.00 35.08
N LYS A 121 -13.80 24.27 35.15
CA LYS A 121 -13.21 25.41 34.42
C LYS A 121 -11.75 25.62 34.84
N PRO A 122 -10.85 26.05 33.93
CA PRO A 122 -9.68 26.86 34.27
C PRO A 122 -10.08 28.35 34.34
N THR A 123 -9.52 29.06 35.31
CA THR A 123 -9.73 30.50 35.55
C THR A 123 -8.88 31.35 34.59
N GLU A 124 -9.33 32.57 34.32
CA GLU A 124 -8.53 33.62 33.68
C GLU A 124 -7.35 34.04 34.59
N THR A 125 -6.20 34.31 33.98
CA THR A 125 -5.17 35.22 34.50
C THR A 125 -4.53 35.94 33.33
N GLU A 126 -4.80 37.24 33.22
CA GLU A 126 -3.97 38.18 32.47
C GLU A 126 -2.64 38.37 33.22
N GLU A 127 -1.52 38.54 32.52
CA GLU A 127 -0.57 39.61 32.86
C GLU A 127 0.38 39.94 31.70
N ASN A 128 0.62 41.25 31.58
CA ASN A 128 1.48 42.01 30.66
C ASN A 128 2.89 41.41 30.44
N SER A 129 3.59 41.63 29.32
CA SER A 129 4.30 42.91 29.13
C SER A 129 4.75 43.24 27.69
N GLU A 130 4.48 44.51 27.34
CA GLU A 130 5.35 45.50 26.65
C GLU A 130 5.64 45.41 25.13
N ASP A 131 5.51 46.59 24.51
CA ASP A 131 5.71 46.94 23.09
C ASP A 131 7.19 47.12 22.71
N GLU A 132 7.51 46.92 21.42
CA GLU A 132 8.45 47.81 20.73
C GLU A 132 8.02 48.13 19.27
N HIS A 133 7.51 49.35 19.15
CA HIS A 133 7.35 50.24 17.98
C HIS A 133 8.55 50.22 16.97
N ILE A 134 8.54 50.63 15.67
CA ILE A 134 7.75 51.57 14.84
C ILE A 134 7.69 51.08 13.32
N PRO A 135 7.47 51.87 12.22
CA PRO A 135 6.28 51.70 11.36
C PRO A 135 6.52 51.37 9.86
N GLY A 136 5.41 51.16 9.13
CA GLY A 136 5.17 51.95 7.91
C GLY A 136 4.86 51.20 6.63
N PHE A 137 3.57 50.94 6.36
CA PHE A 137 3.06 50.84 4.99
C PHE A 137 1.70 51.54 4.88
N ASN A 138 1.63 52.54 4.01
CA ASN A 138 0.41 53.29 3.74
C ASN A 138 0.28 53.44 2.22
N ARG A 139 -0.95 53.42 1.70
CA ARG A 139 -1.35 53.46 0.26
C ARG A 139 -1.24 52.15 -0.53
N LEU A 140 -2.31 51.36 -0.49
CA LEU A 140 -2.92 50.84 -1.73
C LEU A 140 -4.41 51.21 -1.73
N ALA A 141 -4.76 52.17 -2.59
CA ALA A 141 -6.13 52.56 -2.89
C ALA A 141 -6.24 52.77 -4.41
N SER A 142 -7.39 52.39 -4.99
CA SER A 142 -7.60 52.09 -6.42
C SER A 142 -6.85 50.82 -6.89
N VAL A 143 -7.44 49.91 -7.67
CA VAL A 143 -8.65 50.01 -8.52
C VAL A 143 -9.65 48.90 -8.18
N LYS A 144 -10.96 49.18 -8.28
CA LYS A 144 -12.04 48.20 -8.06
C LYS A 144 -12.92 48.07 -9.32
N ASN A 145 -13.53 46.89 -9.46
CA ASN A 145 -14.64 46.50 -10.35
C ASN A 145 -14.34 46.26 -11.84
N THR A 146 -14.46 45.00 -12.26
CA THR A 146 -15.68 44.54 -12.94
C THR A 146 -15.84 43.01 -12.87
N LEU A 147 -17.10 42.55 -12.87
CA LEU A 147 -17.57 41.16 -12.70
C LEU A 147 -17.40 40.59 -11.29
N GLY A 148 -18.52 40.15 -10.69
CA GLY A 148 -18.61 39.74 -9.30
C GLY A 148 -18.89 38.25 -9.12
N VAL A 149 -17.85 37.51 -8.75
CA VAL A 149 -17.89 36.33 -7.87
C VAL A 149 -16.72 36.53 -6.88
N GLY A 150 -16.85 36.08 -5.62
CA GLY A 150 -16.10 36.63 -4.49
C GLY A 150 -14.58 36.37 -4.48
N SER A 151 -13.75 37.41 -4.57
CA SER A 151 -12.29 37.32 -4.39
C SER A 151 -11.84 37.15 -2.93
N SER A 152 -12.73 37.38 -1.95
CA SER A 152 -12.38 37.42 -0.53
C SER A 152 -11.91 36.08 0.04
N GLU A 153 -12.41 34.95 -0.47
CA GLU A 153 -11.97 33.62 -0.03
C GLU A 153 -10.60 33.24 -0.58
N ILE A 154 -10.29 33.68 -1.81
CA ILE A 154 -8.96 33.51 -2.43
C ILE A 154 -7.95 34.39 -1.71
N GLU A 155 -8.29 35.65 -1.44
CA GLU A 155 -7.44 36.58 -0.67
C GLU A 155 -7.20 36.08 0.76
N SER A 156 -8.22 35.57 1.46
CA SER A 156 -8.04 35.01 2.81
C SER A 156 -7.18 33.76 2.84
N PHE A 157 -7.38 32.83 1.88
CA PHE A 157 -6.57 31.62 1.75
C PHE A 157 -5.10 31.98 1.47
N VAL A 158 -4.84 32.94 0.58
CA VAL A 158 -3.49 33.43 0.28
C VAL A 158 -2.87 34.13 1.50
N SER A 159 -3.63 34.92 2.28
CA SER A 159 -3.08 35.56 3.49
C SER A 159 -2.77 34.57 4.61
N ASP A 160 -3.63 33.57 4.83
CA ASP A 160 -3.41 32.52 5.82
C ASP A 160 -2.18 31.66 5.48
N PHE A 161 -1.99 31.38 4.19
CA PHE A 161 -0.82 30.67 3.68
C PHE A 161 0.50 31.42 3.92
N TYR A 162 0.49 32.76 3.93
CA TYR A 162 1.69 33.54 4.29
C TYR A 162 1.97 33.58 5.80
N ASN A 163 0.93 33.61 6.65
CA ASN A 163 1.09 33.75 8.09
C ASN A 163 1.29 32.41 8.83
N LYS A 164 0.82 31.28 8.29
CA LYS A 164 1.00 29.94 8.87
C LYS A 164 2.32 29.27 8.46
N SER A 165 3.45 29.86 8.83
CA SER A 165 4.73 29.12 8.89
C SER A 165 4.73 28.16 10.08
N TYR A 166 3.95 27.09 9.97
CA TYR A 166 3.80 26.08 11.01
C TYR A 166 5.11 25.32 11.20
N LYS A 167 5.86 25.66 12.26
CA LYS A 167 6.79 24.72 12.89
C LYS A 167 5.97 23.57 13.47
N SER A 168 5.66 22.58 12.63
CA SER A 168 4.95 21.38 13.05
C SER A 168 5.70 20.73 14.22
N PRO A 169 5.06 20.53 15.40
CA PRO A 169 5.67 19.74 16.44
C PRO A 169 5.73 18.30 15.92
N ARG A 170 6.93 17.86 15.51
CA ARG A 170 7.20 16.49 15.00
C ARG A 170 6.64 15.46 15.97
N ARG A 171 5.43 14.98 15.73
CA ARG A 171 4.82 13.87 16.48
C ARG A 171 5.59 12.62 16.11
N SER A 172 6.46 12.17 17.02
CA SER A 172 7.35 11.03 16.73
C SER A 172 6.55 9.73 16.52
N PRO A 173 6.92 8.88 15.54
CA PRO A 173 6.26 7.59 15.30
C PRO A 173 6.24 6.66 16.51
N ALA A 174 7.15 6.88 17.47
CA ALA A 174 7.26 6.15 18.73
C ALA A 174 5.97 6.13 19.58
N ARG A 175 5.00 7.03 19.35
CA ARG A 175 3.70 6.99 20.06
C ARG A 175 2.76 5.88 19.57
N MET A 176 2.78 5.50 18.29
CA MET A 176 1.95 4.38 17.82
C MET A 176 2.45 3.05 18.40
N PHE A 177 3.76 2.81 18.35
CA PHE A 177 4.36 1.56 18.85
C PHE A 177 4.30 1.42 20.38
N LYS A 178 4.28 2.52 21.14
CA LYS A 178 4.06 2.49 22.61
C LYS A 178 2.71 1.87 22.99
N ASN A 179 1.67 2.13 22.21
CA ASN A 179 0.32 1.58 22.44
C ASN A 179 0.20 0.14 21.94
N SER A 180 0.90 -0.25 20.87
CA SER A 180 0.89 -1.63 20.38
C SER A 180 1.68 -2.57 21.30
N ILE A 181 2.84 -2.18 21.85
CA ILE A 181 3.56 -3.03 22.82
C ILE A 181 2.86 -3.04 24.20
N SER A 182 2.11 -2.00 24.59
CA SER A 182 1.28 -2.05 25.82
C SER A 182 0.14 -3.08 25.76
N THR A 183 0.02 -3.82 24.66
CA THR A 183 -0.86 -4.97 24.49
C THR A 183 -0.23 -6.29 24.99
N ILE A 184 1.07 -6.34 25.24
CA ILE A 184 1.75 -7.52 25.83
C ILE A 184 1.66 -7.51 27.38
N LEU A 185 1.33 -6.35 27.96
CA LEU A 185 1.19 -6.00 29.39
C LEU A 185 0.09 -6.77 30.16
N LEU A 186 -0.41 -7.85 29.59
CA LEU A 186 -1.78 -8.30 29.80
C LEU A 186 -1.92 -9.74 30.29
N VAL A 187 -0.84 -10.53 30.21
CA VAL A 187 -0.86 -11.89 30.78
C VAL A 187 -0.71 -11.86 32.31
N ALA A 188 -0.28 -10.73 32.88
CA ALA A 188 -0.19 -10.45 34.32
C ALA A 188 -1.50 -10.53 35.13
N VAL A 189 -2.62 -10.83 34.44
CA VAL A 189 -3.98 -10.88 34.98
C VAL A 189 -4.53 -12.28 35.08
N VAL A 190 -4.11 -13.16 34.17
CA VAL A 190 -4.47 -14.58 34.09
C VAL A 190 -4.34 -15.24 35.46
N VAL A 191 -3.38 -14.77 36.25
CA VAL A 191 -3.01 -15.33 37.54
C VAL A 191 -3.56 -14.56 38.72
N ALA A 192 -3.82 -13.26 38.59
CA ALA A 192 -4.57 -12.56 39.63
C ALA A 192 -5.96 -13.20 39.82
N GLY A 193 -6.59 -13.61 38.71
CA GLY A 193 -7.74 -14.52 38.75
C GLY A 193 -7.44 -15.75 39.61
N ILE A 194 -6.38 -16.49 39.26
CA ILE A 194 -5.93 -17.70 39.96
C ILE A 194 -5.40 -17.45 41.41
N THR A 195 -5.24 -16.22 41.91
CA THR A 195 -4.85 -15.97 43.32
C THR A 195 -6.01 -15.54 44.20
N TYR A 196 -6.92 -14.70 43.69
CA TYR A 196 -8.10 -14.25 44.44
C TYR A 196 -9.15 -15.35 44.58
N PHE A 197 -9.38 -16.09 43.50
CA PHE A 197 -10.41 -17.10 43.35
C PHE A 197 -10.36 -18.25 44.36
N TRP A 198 -9.17 -18.60 44.80
CA TRP A 198 -8.91 -19.72 45.72
C TRP A 198 -8.87 -19.25 47.18
N LYS A 199 -8.59 -17.96 47.40
CA LYS A 199 -8.79 -17.28 48.69
C LYS A 199 -10.29 -17.24 49.09
N SER A 200 -11.19 -17.55 48.15
CA SER A 200 -12.65 -17.65 48.36
C SER A 200 -13.17 -19.07 48.67
N GLY A 201 -12.30 -20.02 49.06
CA GLY A 201 -12.75 -21.23 49.79
C GLY A 201 -12.65 -22.58 49.07
N PHE A 202 -11.63 -22.80 48.22
CA PHE A 202 -11.27 -24.15 47.75
C PHE A 202 -9.82 -24.46 48.17
N ASP A 203 -9.62 -25.55 48.91
CA ASP A 203 -8.30 -26.05 49.29
C ASP A 203 -7.54 -26.56 48.06
N VAL A 204 -6.74 -25.68 47.46
CA VAL A 204 -5.79 -26.05 46.41
C VAL A 204 -4.39 -25.68 46.80
N LYS A 205 -3.50 -26.62 46.44
CA LYS A 205 -2.06 -26.57 46.62
C LYS A 205 -1.52 -25.20 46.22
N ASN A 206 -0.80 -24.54 47.14
CA ASN A 206 -0.09 -23.27 46.93
C ASN A 206 0.77 -23.23 45.65
N GLU A 207 1.12 -24.39 45.13
CA GLU A 207 1.82 -24.65 43.88
C GLU A 207 1.10 -24.09 42.63
N VAL A 208 -0.24 -24.17 42.52
CA VAL A 208 -0.97 -23.63 41.35
C VAL A 208 -0.85 -22.10 41.29
N VAL A 209 -1.10 -21.45 42.43
CA VAL A 209 -0.95 -20.00 42.63
C VAL A 209 0.48 -19.54 42.32
N LYS A 210 1.47 -20.22 42.92
CA LYS A 210 2.90 -19.90 42.74
C LYS A 210 3.35 -20.05 41.29
N ASN A 211 2.93 -21.12 40.60
CA ASN A 211 3.28 -21.34 39.20
C ASN A 211 2.66 -20.25 38.33
N GLY A 212 1.41 -19.87 38.60
CA GLY A 212 0.80 -18.68 38.03
C GLY A 212 1.66 -17.41 38.22
N ASP A 213 1.97 -17.02 39.46
CA ASP A 213 2.69 -15.76 39.72
C ASP A 213 4.06 -15.74 39.04
N SER A 214 4.68 -16.91 38.94
CA SER A 214 5.93 -17.13 38.20
C SER A 214 5.73 -16.98 36.69
N ALA A 215 4.67 -17.54 36.10
CA ALA A 215 4.34 -17.40 34.69
C ALA A 215 4.13 -15.94 34.29
N VAL A 216 3.38 -15.18 35.11
CA VAL A 216 3.15 -13.75 34.93
C VAL A 216 4.44 -12.95 34.93
N LYS A 217 5.28 -13.15 35.95
CA LYS A 217 6.54 -12.40 36.08
C LYS A 217 7.47 -12.65 34.89
N ASN A 218 7.51 -13.88 34.38
CA ASN A 218 8.25 -14.17 33.17
C ASN A 218 7.69 -13.40 31.95
N LEU A 219 6.38 -13.20 31.83
CA LEU A 219 5.80 -12.45 30.71
C LEU A 219 5.99 -10.93 30.81
N GLU A 220 6.02 -10.39 32.02
CA GLU A 220 6.46 -9.01 32.28
C GLU A 220 7.94 -8.82 31.88
N ASN A 221 8.81 -9.79 32.20
CA ASN A 221 10.20 -9.79 31.73
C ASN A 221 10.29 -9.91 30.19
N ALA A 222 9.50 -10.81 29.59
CA ALA A 222 9.45 -11.01 28.14
C ALA A 222 9.02 -9.72 27.43
N GLU A 223 8.04 -8.98 27.97
CA GLU A 223 7.66 -7.65 27.50
C GLU A 223 8.81 -6.65 27.59
N GLY A 224 9.49 -6.57 28.74
CA GLY A 224 10.65 -5.69 28.93
C GLY A 224 11.78 -5.99 27.94
N ASN A 225 12.01 -7.27 27.65
CA ASN A 225 12.95 -7.75 26.66
C ASN A 225 12.51 -7.42 25.23
N LEU A 226 11.24 -7.61 24.86
CA LEU A 226 10.69 -7.17 23.57
C LEU A 226 10.80 -5.66 23.37
N ARG A 227 10.49 -4.85 24.40
CA ARG A 227 10.65 -3.38 24.39
C ARG A 227 12.10 -2.94 24.19
N SER A 228 13.04 -3.76 24.64
CA SER A 228 14.49 -3.55 24.52
C SER A 228 15.10 -4.25 23.29
N PHE A 229 14.27 -4.89 22.46
CA PHE A 229 14.64 -5.70 21.30
C PHE A 229 15.55 -6.92 21.60
N ASN A 230 15.58 -7.37 22.86
CA ASN A 230 16.29 -8.59 23.25
C ASN A 230 15.40 -9.82 23.00
N PHE A 231 15.29 -10.22 21.74
CA PHE A 231 14.39 -11.30 21.31
C PHE A 231 14.81 -12.67 21.87
N ALA A 232 16.11 -12.96 22.00
CA ALA A 232 16.63 -14.14 22.69
C ALA A 232 16.12 -14.25 24.14
N SER A 233 16.27 -13.21 24.97
CA SER A 233 15.77 -13.26 26.35
C SER A 233 14.25 -13.24 26.42
N ALA A 234 13.56 -12.51 25.52
CA ALA A 234 12.10 -12.56 25.43
C ALA A 234 11.60 -13.99 25.17
N SER A 235 12.20 -14.70 24.20
CA SER A 235 11.87 -16.10 23.89
C SER A 235 12.07 -17.02 25.10
N TYR A 236 13.19 -16.86 25.81
CA TYR A 236 13.48 -17.63 27.02
C TYR A 236 12.46 -17.40 28.14
N ASP A 237 12.06 -16.14 28.35
CA ASP A 237 11.04 -15.78 29.34
C ASP A 237 9.64 -16.29 28.93
N PHE A 238 9.25 -16.18 27.65
CA PHE A 238 8.03 -16.80 27.13
C PHE A 238 8.04 -18.33 27.30
N ALA A 239 9.18 -18.99 27.09
CA ALA A 239 9.34 -20.43 27.29
C ALA A 239 9.13 -20.84 28.76
N LYS A 240 9.64 -20.05 29.71
CA LYS A 240 9.36 -20.26 31.14
C LYS A 240 7.88 -20.07 31.46
N ALA A 241 7.26 -19.01 30.96
CA ALA A 241 5.86 -18.75 31.20
C ALA A 241 4.96 -19.88 30.66
N TYR A 242 5.29 -20.41 29.48
CA TYR A 242 4.64 -21.60 28.91
C TYR A 242 4.75 -22.80 29.87
N GLN A 243 5.94 -23.09 30.40
CA GLN A 243 6.16 -24.20 31.34
C GLN A 243 5.36 -24.03 32.64
N GLU A 244 5.38 -22.84 33.25
CA GLU A 244 4.67 -22.60 34.49
C GLU A 244 3.14 -22.61 34.31
N PHE A 245 2.62 -22.12 33.18
CA PHE A 245 1.20 -22.29 32.83
C PHE A 245 0.81 -23.74 32.54
N SER A 246 1.69 -24.54 31.91
CA SER A 246 1.47 -25.98 31.72
C SER A 246 1.32 -26.67 33.07
N ARG A 247 2.25 -26.46 34.02
CA ARG A 247 2.17 -27.01 35.38
C ARG A 247 0.91 -26.55 36.13
N ALA A 248 0.51 -25.29 35.98
CA ALA A 248 -0.74 -24.79 36.56
C ALA A 248 -1.95 -25.55 35.99
N GLY A 249 -2.02 -25.75 34.67
CA GLY A 249 -3.08 -26.52 34.00
C GLY A 249 -3.08 -28.01 34.36
N GLU A 250 -1.90 -28.65 34.44
CA GLU A 250 -1.73 -30.06 34.83
C GLU A 250 -2.21 -30.33 36.26
N ASN A 251 -1.84 -29.46 37.20
CA ASN A 251 -2.32 -29.55 38.59
C ASN A 251 -3.85 -29.38 38.68
N LEU A 252 -4.46 -28.52 37.86
CA LEU A 252 -5.92 -28.37 37.77
C LEU A 252 -6.58 -29.59 37.10
N ASN A 253 -5.92 -30.21 36.13
CA ASN A 253 -6.41 -31.45 35.50
C ASN A 253 -6.45 -32.61 36.49
N PHE A 254 -5.42 -32.78 37.33
CA PHE A 254 -5.38 -33.82 38.36
C PHE A 254 -6.58 -33.71 39.31
N ILE A 255 -6.87 -32.49 39.80
CA ILE A 255 -8.05 -32.20 40.64
C ILE A 255 -9.37 -32.49 39.92
N SER A 256 -9.44 -32.32 38.59
CA SER A 256 -10.65 -32.63 37.83
C SER A 256 -10.82 -34.14 37.53
N ALA A 257 -9.73 -34.89 37.36
CA ALA A 257 -9.79 -36.29 36.94
C ALA A 257 -10.38 -37.22 38.02
N ASP A 258 -9.98 -37.04 39.28
CA ASP A 258 -10.45 -37.86 40.41
C ASP A 258 -11.92 -37.66 40.80
N ILE A 259 -12.56 -36.56 40.35
CA ILE A 259 -13.83 -36.08 40.93
C ILE A 259 -14.85 -35.56 39.90
N SER A 260 -14.53 -35.57 38.60
CA SER A 260 -15.35 -34.99 37.53
C SER A 260 -16.80 -35.50 37.45
N SER A 261 -17.05 -36.77 37.79
CA SER A 261 -18.39 -37.37 37.80
C SER A 261 -19.24 -36.98 39.01
N LEU A 262 -18.63 -36.45 40.07
CA LEU A 262 -19.30 -36.07 41.33
C LEU A 262 -19.47 -34.55 41.48
N LEU A 263 -18.65 -33.74 40.80
CA LEU A 263 -18.63 -32.28 40.98
C LEU A 263 -19.51 -31.49 39.98
N ALA A 264 -20.07 -32.13 38.94
CA ALA A 264 -20.79 -31.42 37.88
C ALA A 264 -22.04 -30.64 38.35
N GLU A 265 -22.62 -31.02 39.50
CA GLU A 265 -23.81 -30.39 40.09
C GLU A 265 -23.48 -29.48 41.29
N LEU A 266 -22.20 -29.34 41.68
CA LEU A 266 -21.81 -28.63 42.90
C LEU A 266 -21.46 -27.13 42.66
N PRO A 267 -21.79 -26.23 43.60
CA PRO A 267 -21.47 -24.81 43.50
C PRO A 267 -19.96 -24.55 43.39
N GLY A 268 -19.48 -24.22 42.18
CA GLY A 268 -18.06 -23.97 41.92
C GLY A 268 -17.45 -24.74 40.75
N ALA A 269 -18.18 -25.64 40.08
CA ALA A 269 -17.67 -26.33 38.89
C ALA A 269 -17.25 -25.36 37.76
N ASP A 270 -18.07 -24.33 37.49
CA ASP A 270 -17.77 -23.26 36.52
C ASP A 270 -16.52 -22.46 36.88
N LYS A 271 -16.22 -22.40 38.18
CA LYS A 271 -15.00 -21.76 38.68
C LYS A 271 -13.77 -22.59 38.29
N LEU A 272 -13.72 -23.86 38.64
CA LEU A 272 -12.59 -24.73 38.27
C LEU A 272 -12.35 -24.74 36.75
N LYS A 273 -13.43 -24.78 35.96
CA LYS A 273 -13.40 -24.67 34.49
C LYS A 273 -12.78 -23.35 34.01
N SER A 274 -13.20 -22.22 34.59
CA SER A 274 -12.64 -20.90 34.25
C SER A 274 -11.14 -20.79 34.57
N ALA A 275 -10.68 -21.30 35.72
CA ALA A 275 -9.25 -21.30 36.06
C ALA A 275 -8.42 -22.18 35.11
N LYS A 276 -8.94 -23.34 34.70
CA LYS A 276 -8.30 -24.21 33.70
C LYS A 276 -8.20 -23.53 32.33
N ASN A 277 -9.29 -22.95 31.84
CA ASN A 277 -9.31 -22.17 30.59
C ASN A 277 -8.31 -21.01 30.63
N LEU A 278 -8.20 -20.35 31.78
CA LEU A 278 -7.32 -19.20 31.97
C LEU A 278 -5.84 -19.63 31.95
N ALA A 279 -5.47 -20.69 32.68
CA ALA A 279 -4.12 -21.26 32.62
C ALA A 279 -3.74 -21.73 31.20
N GLU A 280 -4.67 -22.37 30.50
CA GLU A 280 -4.46 -22.87 29.14
C GLU A 280 -4.33 -21.75 28.10
N ALA A 281 -5.13 -20.68 28.21
CA ALA A 281 -4.97 -19.46 27.42
C ALA A 281 -3.58 -18.83 27.66
N GLY A 282 -3.15 -18.75 28.93
CA GLY A 282 -1.80 -18.31 29.29
C GLY A 282 -0.70 -19.15 28.66
N ARG A 283 -0.85 -20.49 28.66
CA ARG A 283 0.08 -21.44 28.04
C ARG A 283 0.22 -21.18 26.54
N VAL A 284 -0.87 -21.17 25.78
CA VAL A 284 -0.79 -21.03 24.31
C VAL A 284 -0.34 -19.63 23.87
N VAL A 285 -0.73 -18.57 24.58
CA VAL A 285 -0.22 -17.20 24.35
C VAL A 285 1.28 -17.11 24.61
N SER A 286 1.77 -17.77 25.66
CA SER A 286 3.22 -17.83 25.93
C SER A 286 3.97 -18.57 24.81
N GLY A 287 3.40 -19.65 24.29
CA GLY A 287 3.95 -20.37 23.13
C GLY A 287 3.99 -19.51 21.86
N ALA A 288 2.93 -18.72 21.60
CA ALA A 288 2.89 -17.79 20.48
C ALA A 288 3.99 -16.71 20.62
N GLY A 289 4.14 -16.14 21.82
CA GLY A 289 5.19 -15.16 22.12
C GLY A 289 6.61 -15.72 21.96
N GLN A 290 6.84 -16.97 22.38
CA GLN A 290 8.11 -17.68 22.19
C GLN A 290 8.43 -17.85 20.70
N ASN A 291 7.47 -18.34 19.91
CA ASN A 291 7.64 -18.56 18.47
C ASN A 291 7.92 -17.26 17.72
N MET A 292 7.16 -16.19 18.00
CA MET A 292 7.40 -14.86 17.42
C MET A 292 8.77 -14.30 17.83
N SER A 293 9.17 -14.45 19.10
CA SER A 293 10.48 -13.99 19.58
C SER A 293 11.63 -14.76 18.91
N ASN A 294 11.50 -16.08 18.72
CA ASN A 294 12.48 -16.88 17.97
C ASN A 294 12.62 -16.43 16.50
N ALA A 295 11.51 -16.13 15.83
CA ALA A 295 11.54 -15.60 14.46
C ALA A 295 12.19 -14.22 14.40
N MET A 296 11.85 -13.31 15.32
CA MET A 296 12.47 -11.99 15.40
C MET A 296 13.97 -12.04 15.76
N GLU A 297 14.40 -13.00 16.57
CA GLU A 297 15.80 -13.28 16.88
C GLU A 297 16.56 -13.80 15.64
N ALA A 298 15.93 -14.64 14.81
CA ALA A 298 16.48 -15.05 13.53
C ALA A 298 16.65 -13.85 12.59
N ILE A 299 15.64 -12.98 12.46
CA ILE A 299 15.74 -11.73 11.68
C ILE A 299 16.88 -10.85 12.20
N ALA A 300 16.97 -10.65 13.52
CA ALA A 300 18.00 -9.82 14.14
C ALA A 300 19.42 -10.27 13.76
N LYS A 301 19.65 -11.58 13.73
CA LYS A 301 20.92 -12.19 13.29
C LYS A 301 21.15 -12.07 11.78
N THR A 302 20.10 -11.90 10.97
CA THR A 302 20.21 -11.82 9.50
C THR A 302 20.71 -10.48 8.95
N GLY A 303 20.85 -9.44 9.78
CA GLY A 303 21.63 -8.25 9.40
C GLY A 303 23.06 -8.58 8.95
N ALA A 304 23.66 -9.64 9.51
CA ALA A 304 24.98 -10.15 9.15
C ALA A 304 25.00 -11.11 7.94
N LEU A 305 23.86 -11.41 7.31
CA LEU A 305 23.71 -12.46 6.30
C LEU A 305 23.29 -11.93 4.91
N LEU A 306 23.04 -10.63 4.79
CA LEU A 306 22.78 -9.95 3.52
C LEU A 306 24.07 -9.50 2.80
N GLU A 307 25.26 -9.83 3.32
CA GLU A 307 26.51 -9.67 2.57
C GLU A 307 26.51 -10.57 1.32
N PRO A 308 26.60 -10.01 0.09
CA PRO A 308 26.58 -10.80 -1.14
C PRO A 308 27.77 -11.75 -1.28
N THR A 309 28.88 -11.43 -0.59
CA THR A 309 30.20 -12.07 -0.70
C THR A 309 30.55 -12.99 0.46
N GLY A 310 29.73 -13.06 1.51
CA GLY A 310 30.00 -13.88 2.69
C GLY A 310 29.78 -15.38 2.45
N ALA A 311 30.74 -16.22 2.83
CA ALA A 311 30.65 -17.68 2.70
C ALA A 311 29.65 -18.37 3.66
N GLY A 312 28.78 -17.60 4.35
CA GLY A 312 27.73 -18.06 5.27
C GLY A 312 26.40 -18.40 4.58
N GLY A 313 26.43 -19.18 3.49
CA GLY A 313 25.34 -19.32 2.53
C GLY A 313 24.11 -20.16 2.95
N VAL A 314 23.60 -20.05 4.19
CA VAL A 314 22.51 -20.93 4.70
C VAL A 314 21.17 -20.22 4.99
N LEU A 315 21.14 -18.91 5.23
CA LEU A 315 19.89 -18.17 5.49
C LEU A 315 19.36 -17.46 4.24
N ARG A 316 19.26 -18.25 3.17
CA ARG A 316 18.78 -17.88 1.83
C ARG A 316 17.36 -18.45 1.66
N ALA A 317 16.39 -17.62 1.34
CA ALA A 317 14.94 -17.90 1.31
C ALA A 317 14.29 -18.34 2.66
N GLY A 318 14.95 -19.19 3.45
CA GLY A 318 14.41 -19.81 4.68
C GLY A 318 14.00 -18.84 5.79
N ILE A 319 14.49 -17.60 5.81
CA ILE A 319 14.10 -16.59 6.82
C ILE A 319 12.62 -16.23 6.66
N ALA A 320 12.19 -15.87 5.44
CA ALA A 320 10.81 -15.46 5.18
C ALA A 320 9.82 -16.59 5.46
N GLN A 321 10.20 -17.82 5.12
CA GLN A 321 9.45 -19.03 5.47
C GLN A 321 9.42 -19.28 7.00
N THR A 322 10.53 -19.09 7.71
CA THR A 322 10.60 -19.22 9.18
C THR A 322 9.70 -18.20 9.89
N ILE A 323 9.68 -16.96 9.42
CA ILE A 323 8.76 -15.91 9.90
C ILE A 323 7.31 -16.33 9.67
N LYS A 324 6.99 -16.77 8.44
CA LYS A 324 5.66 -17.25 8.07
C LYS A 324 5.21 -18.41 8.95
N ASP A 325 6.04 -19.42 9.18
CA ASP A 325 5.69 -20.60 9.99
C ASP A 325 5.51 -20.25 11.47
N ALA A 326 6.33 -19.34 12.00
CA ALA A 326 6.15 -18.80 13.35
C ALA A 326 4.85 -17.99 13.49
N LEU A 327 4.49 -17.18 12.47
CA LEU A 327 3.24 -16.41 12.46
C LEU A 327 2.01 -17.29 12.28
N ILE A 328 2.04 -18.32 11.42
CA ILE A 328 0.97 -19.32 11.31
C ILE A 328 0.77 -20.05 12.64
N THR A 329 1.86 -20.44 13.30
CA THR A 329 1.80 -21.12 14.60
C THR A 329 1.23 -20.19 15.68
N ALA A 330 1.66 -18.93 15.70
CA ALA A 330 1.14 -17.92 16.63
C ALA A 330 -0.34 -17.60 16.38
N GLU A 331 -0.79 -17.48 15.12
CA GLU A 331 -2.19 -17.19 14.77
C GLU A 331 -3.13 -18.29 15.29
N ARG A 332 -2.75 -19.57 15.07
CA ARG A 332 -3.46 -20.72 15.63
C ARG A 332 -3.51 -20.68 17.16
N GLN A 333 -2.37 -20.45 17.82
CA GLN A 333 -2.27 -20.40 19.28
C GLN A 333 -3.07 -19.23 19.89
N ILE A 334 -3.15 -18.09 19.19
CA ILE A 334 -4.00 -16.95 19.58
C ILE A 334 -5.48 -17.30 19.40
N GLY A 335 -5.86 -17.99 18.32
CA GLY A 335 -7.21 -18.51 18.11
C GLY A 335 -7.65 -19.50 19.21
N GLU A 336 -6.75 -20.40 19.62
CA GLU A 336 -6.96 -21.30 20.75
C GLU A 336 -7.20 -20.52 22.05
N ALA A 337 -6.38 -19.50 22.35
CA ALA A 337 -6.58 -18.63 23.52
C ALA A 337 -7.93 -17.90 23.52
N LEU A 338 -8.37 -17.39 22.37
CA LEU A 338 -9.70 -16.78 22.23
C LEU A 338 -10.82 -17.78 22.60
N GLY A 339 -10.74 -19.02 22.11
CA GLY A 339 -11.69 -20.08 22.45
C GLY A 339 -11.76 -20.40 23.95
N PHE A 340 -10.62 -20.42 24.64
CA PHE A 340 -10.58 -20.57 26.09
C PHE A 340 -11.16 -19.35 26.83
N LEU A 341 -10.80 -18.13 26.43
CA LEU A 341 -11.19 -16.88 27.12
C LEU A 341 -12.67 -16.50 26.95
N VAL A 342 -13.34 -16.96 25.88
CA VAL A 342 -14.81 -16.85 25.75
C VAL A 342 -15.52 -17.57 26.91
N ASN A 343 -14.94 -18.66 27.39
CA ASN A 343 -15.47 -19.51 28.47
C ASN A 343 -14.88 -19.17 29.85
N VAL A 344 -14.42 -17.92 30.06
CA VAL A 344 -13.98 -17.39 31.35
C VAL A 344 -14.93 -16.27 31.76
N ASP A 345 -15.51 -16.39 32.96
CA ASP A 345 -16.30 -15.33 33.59
C ASP A 345 -15.38 -14.28 34.23
N ASP A 346 -15.47 -13.05 33.70
CA ASP A 346 -14.68 -11.88 34.10
C ASP A 346 -14.88 -11.49 35.58
N SER A 347 -16.02 -11.86 36.18
CA SER A 347 -16.33 -11.57 37.60
C SER A 347 -15.34 -12.27 38.55
N LEU A 348 -14.81 -13.42 38.11
CA LEU A 348 -13.93 -14.31 38.86
C LEU A 348 -12.49 -13.78 38.95
N ILE A 349 -12.14 -12.78 38.13
CA ILE A 349 -10.88 -12.03 38.21
C ILE A 349 -10.99 -10.99 39.34
N PRO A 350 -9.99 -10.81 40.21
CA PRO A 350 -10.02 -9.80 41.26
C PRO A 350 -10.15 -8.40 40.68
N GLU A 351 -10.85 -7.57 41.41
CA GLU A 351 -11.27 -6.23 41.01
C GLU A 351 -10.10 -5.32 40.59
N ASN A 352 -8.95 -5.41 41.28
CA ASN A 352 -7.74 -4.63 40.96
C ASN A 352 -7.07 -5.02 39.62
N LYS A 353 -7.45 -6.16 39.03
CA LYS A 353 -6.85 -6.71 37.80
C LYS A 353 -7.89 -6.97 36.70
N ARG A 354 -9.18 -7.07 37.03
CA ARG A 354 -10.30 -7.24 36.07
C ARG A 354 -10.29 -6.22 34.91
N PRO A 355 -10.02 -4.91 35.09
CA PRO A 355 -9.94 -3.97 33.96
C PRO A 355 -8.84 -4.34 32.94
N MET A 356 -7.74 -4.90 33.44
CA MET A 356 -6.64 -5.37 32.61
C MET A 356 -7.04 -6.69 31.92
N PHE A 357 -7.76 -7.61 32.57
CA PHE A 357 -8.28 -8.84 31.90
C PHE A 357 -9.17 -8.51 30.70
N VAL A 358 -10.14 -7.63 30.91
CA VAL A 358 -11.10 -7.20 29.89
C VAL A 358 -10.35 -6.53 28.73
N SER A 359 -9.36 -5.68 29.03
CA SER A 359 -8.46 -5.10 28.02
C SER A 359 -7.73 -6.16 27.20
N PHE A 360 -7.30 -7.29 27.80
CA PHE A 360 -6.64 -8.39 27.08
C PHE A 360 -7.60 -9.11 26.15
N LYS A 361 -8.73 -9.57 26.71
CA LYS A 361 -9.80 -10.27 26.01
C LYS A 361 -10.31 -9.47 24.81
N ASN A 362 -10.41 -8.14 24.96
CA ASN A 362 -10.83 -7.22 23.91
C ASN A 362 -9.74 -6.92 22.86
N LYS A 363 -8.45 -6.94 23.22
CA LYS A 363 -7.33 -6.72 22.28
C LYS A 363 -6.87 -7.98 21.56
N LEU A 364 -7.08 -9.17 22.11
CA LEU A 364 -6.59 -10.42 21.53
C LEU A 364 -7.10 -10.68 20.08
N PRO A 365 -8.35 -10.33 19.69
CA PRO A 365 -8.78 -10.38 18.28
C PRO A 365 -7.99 -9.42 17.37
N GLU A 366 -7.55 -8.27 17.87
CA GLU A 366 -6.67 -7.36 17.14
C GLU A 366 -5.25 -7.93 17.01
N ILE A 367 -4.72 -8.58 18.04
CA ILE A 367 -3.45 -9.32 17.92
C ILE A 367 -3.58 -10.40 16.84
N GLN A 368 -4.66 -11.21 16.86
CA GLN A 368 -4.89 -12.24 15.85
C GLN A 368 -4.94 -11.65 14.42
N ARG A 369 -5.64 -10.52 14.25
CA ARG A 369 -5.70 -9.79 12.97
C ARG A 369 -4.30 -9.36 12.51
N LEU A 370 -3.52 -8.73 13.39
CA LEU A 370 -2.16 -8.28 13.09
C LEU A 370 -1.21 -9.45 12.78
N THR A 371 -1.32 -10.57 13.49
CA THR A 371 -0.56 -11.80 13.18
C THR A 371 -0.95 -12.34 11.80
N ARG A 372 -2.24 -12.36 11.46
CA ARG A 372 -2.75 -12.80 10.15
C ARG A 372 -2.30 -11.88 9.01
N ASP A 373 -2.34 -10.56 9.20
CA ASP A 373 -1.76 -9.59 8.26
C ASP A 373 -0.25 -9.85 8.08
N GLY A 374 0.46 -10.15 9.17
CA GLY A 374 1.87 -10.56 9.14
C GLY A 374 2.14 -11.80 8.28
N ILE A 375 1.26 -12.82 8.33
CA ILE A 375 1.35 -13.99 7.43
C ILE A 375 1.20 -13.55 5.97
N GLY A 376 0.29 -12.61 5.68
CA GLY A 376 0.14 -11.98 4.37
C GLY A 376 1.43 -11.31 3.88
N TYR A 377 2.03 -10.45 4.71
CA TYR A 377 3.30 -9.79 4.38
C TYR A 377 4.47 -10.78 4.21
N ALA A 378 4.55 -11.83 5.03
CA ALA A 378 5.59 -12.86 4.90
C ALA A 378 5.43 -13.68 3.60
N ASN A 379 4.18 -14.02 3.22
CA ASN A 379 3.88 -14.64 1.92
C ASN A 379 4.26 -13.72 0.75
N PHE A 380 3.85 -12.44 0.80
CA PHE A 380 4.19 -11.45 -0.22
C PHE A 380 5.71 -11.33 -0.39
N LEU A 381 6.46 -11.16 0.70
CA LEU A 381 7.93 -11.08 0.66
C LEU A 381 8.57 -12.36 0.09
N THR A 382 8.09 -13.54 0.49
CA THR A 382 8.58 -14.85 0.01
C THR A 382 8.40 -15.01 -1.50
N ASN A 383 7.25 -14.56 -2.03
CA ASN A 383 6.95 -14.60 -3.45
C ASN A 383 7.72 -13.51 -4.23
N LEU A 384 7.91 -12.33 -3.63
CA LEU A 384 8.65 -11.20 -4.19
C LEU A 384 10.13 -11.55 -4.39
N ILE A 385 10.79 -12.17 -3.40
CA ILE A 385 12.20 -12.59 -3.53
C ILE A 385 12.38 -13.86 -4.37
N GLY A 386 11.29 -14.48 -4.86
CA GLY A 386 11.35 -15.70 -5.65
C GLY A 386 11.99 -16.87 -4.90
N ASN A 387 11.34 -17.39 -3.86
CA ASN A 387 11.79 -18.55 -3.07
C ASN A 387 12.25 -19.76 -3.90
N GLN A 388 11.72 -19.92 -5.13
CA GLN A 388 12.27 -20.81 -6.15
C GLN A 388 12.29 -20.08 -7.50
N GLY A 389 13.38 -20.23 -8.25
CA GLY A 389 13.58 -19.62 -9.56
C GLY A 389 14.06 -18.17 -9.51
N THR A 390 13.98 -17.49 -10.66
CA THR A 390 14.49 -16.12 -10.84
C THR A 390 13.33 -15.12 -10.90
N LYS A 391 13.47 -13.99 -10.21
CA LYS A 391 12.58 -12.82 -10.32
C LYS A 391 13.41 -11.58 -10.67
N ARG A 392 12.97 -10.79 -11.65
CA ARG A 392 13.62 -9.54 -12.06
C ARG A 392 12.65 -8.37 -11.99
N TYR A 393 12.99 -7.34 -11.24
CA TYR A 393 12.17 -6.14 -11.11
C TYR A 393 12.88 -4.92 -11.70
N LEU A 394 12.13 -4.13 -12.48
CA LEU A 394 12.58 -2.82 -12.92
C LEU A 394 12.34 -1.80 -11.79
N LEU A 395 13.42 -1.22 -11.29
CA LEU A 395 13.39 -0.22 -10.23
C LEU A 395 13.50 1.18 -10.85
N LEU A 396 12.54 2.06 -10.58
CA LEU A 396 12.51 3.44 -11.11
C LEU A 396 12.87 4.44 -10.01
N PHE A 397 13.96 5.18 -10.19
CA PHE A 397 14.37 6.23 -9.26
C PHE A 397 13.68 7.55 -9.63
N GLN A 398 12.62 7.90 -8.90
CA GLN A 398 11.74 9.02 -9.24
C GLN A 398 12.19 10.32 -8.57
N ASN A 399 12.66 11.29 -9.36
CA ASN A 399 12.98 12.62 -8.85
C ASN A 399 11.70 13.45 -8.63
N TYR A 400 11.21 13.51 -7.39
CA TYR A 400 10.03 14.33 -7.04
C TYR A 400 10.28 15.85 -7.12
N SER A 401 11.51 16.30 -7.36
CA SER A 401 11.80 17.71 -7.71
C SER A 401 11.30 18.08 -9.12
N GLU A 402 11.02 17.06 -9.94
CA GLU A 402 10.56 17.15 -11.32
C GLU A 402 9.31 16.25 -11.43
N LEU A 403 8.17 16.73 -10.95
CA LEU A 403 6.98 15.91 -10.73
C LEU A 403 6.50 15.22 -12.01
N ARG A 404 6.10 13.96 -11.84
CA ARG A 404 5.38 13.16 -12.83
C ARG A 404 4.14 12.55 -12.17
N PRO A 405 3.15 12.13 -12.96
CA PRO A 405 1.87 11.63 -12.46
C PRO A 405 1.98 10.57 -11.36
N THR A 406 2.96 9.66 -11.45
CA THR A 406 3.17 8.57 -10.50
C THR A 406 4.33 8.78 -9.51
N GLY A 407 4.83 10.01 -9.35
CA GLY A 407 5.83 10.34 -8.32
C GLY A 407 6.83 11.41 -8.74
N GLY A 408 7.55 11.16 -9.82
CA GLY A 408 8.64 12.03 -10.26
C GLY A 408 9.28 11.52 -11.54
N PHE A 409 10.14 12.35 -12.13
CA PHE A 409 10.86 12.06 -13.37
C PHE A 409 11.81 10.87 -13.19
N VAL A 410 11.76 9.93 -14.15
CA VAL A 410 12.56 8.70 -14.13
C VAL A 410 13.91 8.96 -14.78
N GLY A 411 14.78 9.67 -14.05
CA GLY A 411 16.12 10.00 -14.55
C GLY A 411 17.08 8.80 -14.61
N SER A 412 16.85 7.78 -13.79
CA SER A 412 17.67 6.57 -13.70
C SER A 412 16.80 5.37 -13.37
N TYR A 413 17.28 4.18 -13.68
CA TYR A 413 16.64 2.92 -13.34
C TYR A 413 17.64 1.94 -12.74
N GLY A 414 17.13 0.83 -12.20
CA GLY A 414 17.93 -0.33 -11.85
C GLY A 414 17.21 -1.62 -12.14
N ILE A 415 17.94 -2.72 -12.19
CA ILE A 415 17.40 -4.08 -12.34
C ILE A 415 17.77 -4.88 -11.10
N LEU A 416 16.76 -5.25 -10.34
CA LEU A 416 16.88 -6.03 -9.12
C LEU A 416 16.59 -7.50 -9.45
N THR A 417 17.62 -8.35 -9.44
CA THR A 417 17.49 -9.77 -9.76
C THR A 417 17.62 -10.62 -8.51
N PHE A 418 16.54 -11.33 -8.17
CA PHE A 418 16.57 -12.40 -7.18
C PHE A 418 16.67 -13.77 -7.85
N GLN A 419 17.39 -14.69 -7.21
CA GLN A 419 17.45 -16.10 -7.59
C GLN A 419 17.35 -16.95 -6.31
N ASP A 420 16.35 -17.84 -6.27
CA ASP A 420 16.14 -18.80 -5.18
C ASP A 420 16.13 -18.14 -3.78
N GLY A 421 15.42 -17.01 -3.66
CA GLY A 421 15.30 -16.21 -2.45
C GLY A 421 16.55 -15.40 -2.07
N VAL A 422 17.48 -15.18 -2.99
CA VAL A 422 18.74 -14.43 -2.78
C VAL A 422 18.84 -13.26 -3.75
N LEU A 423 19.27 -12.09 -3.26
CA LEU A 423 19.68 -11.01 -4.16
C LEU A 423 20.92 -11.46 -4.96
N LYS A 424 20.74 -11.71 -6.25
CA LYS A 424 21.76 -12.25 -7.16
C LYS A 424 22.55 -11.15 -7.85
N ASP A 425 21.87 -10.08 -8.24
CA ASP A 425 22.44 -8.93 -8.94
C ASP A 425 21.59 -7.67 -8.69
N PHE A 426 22.25 -6.51 -8.67
CA PHE A 426 21.61 -5.21 -8.62
C PHE A 426 22.36 -4.23 -9.52
N PHE A 427 21.83 -4.06 -10.72
CA PHE A 427 22.33 -3.13 -11.73
C PHE A 427 21.63 -1.77 -11.60
N VAL A 428 22.34 -0.68 -11.86
CA VAL A 428 21.83 0.71 -11.87
C VAL A 428 22.42 1.44 -13.08
N ASP A 429 21.61 2.19 -13.81
CA ASP A 429 22.02 2.90 -15.03
C ASP A 429 21.12 4.12 -15.33
N ASP A 430 21.59 4.97 -16.25
CA ASP A 430 20.88 6.13 -16.77
C ASP A 430 19.78 5.73 -17.75
N ALA A 431 18.55 6.23 -17.54
CA ALA A 431 17.44 5.99 -18.47
C ALA A 431 17.72 6.49 -19.90
N TYR A 432 18.57 7.52 -20.08
CA TYR A 432 18.97 7.99 -21.41
C TYR A 432 19.73 6.94 -22.23
N ASN A 433 20.44 6.00 -21.59
CA ASN A 433 21.16 4.93 -22.28
C ASN A 433 20.19 3.93 -22.94
N LEU A 434 19.01 3.72 -22.34
CA LEU A 434 17.93 2.88 -22.89
C LEU A 434 17.06 3.62 -23.91
N ASP A 435 16.63 4.86 -23.62
CA ASP A 435 15.85 5.69 -24.54
C ASP A 435 16.52 5.74 -25.94
N GLY A 436 17.86 5.84 -25.98
CA GLY A 436 18.64 5.84 -27.22
C GLY A 436 18.67 4.53 -28.01
N GLN A 437 18.15 3.42 -27.47
CA GLN A 437 18.02 2.12 -28.14
C GLN A 437 16.63 1.90 -28.76
N ILE A 438 15.67 2.79 -28.54
CA ILE A 438 14.31 2.62 -29.07
C ILE A 438 14.33 2.66 -30.62
N LYS A 439 13.79 1.61 -31.24
CA LYS A 439 13.78 1.45 -32.71
C LYS A 439 12.51 1.98 -33.38
N GLU A 440 11.45 2.16 -32.59
CA GLU A 440 10.13 2.59 -33.04
C GLU A 440 9.87 4.01 -32.53
N ASN A 441 9.65 4.94 -33.46
CA ASN A 441 9.31 6.32 -33.11
C ASN A 441 7.83 6.40 -32.72
N ILE A 442 7.54 6.46 -31.42
CA ILE A 442 6.18 6.56 -30.87
C ILE A 442 5.88 8.02 -30.51
N ILE A 443 4.68 8.49 -30.87
CA ILE A 443 4.23 9.86 -30.55
C ILE A 443 4.09 10.01 -29.03
N PRO A 444 4.73 11.02 -28.40
CA PRO A 444 4.59 11.28 -26.98
C PRO A 444 3.27 12.00 -26.65
N PRO A 445 2.83 11.98 -25.37
CA PRO A 445 1.66 12.71 -24.91
C PRO A 445 1.68 14.18 -25.36
N LYS A 446 0.53 14.73 -25.78
CA LYS A 446 0.37 16.10 -26.30
C LYS A 446 1.10 17.15 -25.45
N PRO A 447 1.02 17.14 -24.09
CA PRO A 447 1.79 18.09 -23.28
C PRO A 447 3.31 17.97 -23.42
N LEU A 448 3.85 16.77 -23.65
CA LEU A 448 5.29 16.50 -23.77
C LEU A 448 5.86 16.73 -25.18
N GLN A 449 5.02 16.80 -26.22
CA GLN A 449 5.44 16.93 -27.63
C GLN A 449 6.30 18.17 -27.93
N HIS A 450 6.30 19.17 -27.05
CA HIS A 450 7.12 20.39 -27.17
C HIS A 450 8.50 20.29 -26.49
N ILE A 451 8.80 19.17 -25.81
CA ILE A 451 10.10 18.90 -25.16
C ILE A 451 10.77 17.59 -25.59
N THR A 452 10.01 16.62 -26.11
CA THR A 452 10.56 15.39 -26.70
C THR A 452 9.86 15.08 -28.01
N PRO A 453 10.60 14.66 -29.06
CA PRO A 453 10.00 14.22 -30.33
C PRO A 453 9.41 12.81 -30.21
N THR A 454 10.00 11.94 -29.39
CA THR A 454 9.66 10.50 -29.29
C THR A 454 9.33 10.14 -27.85
N TRP A 455 8.43 9.17 -27.67
CA TRP A 455 8.10 8.58 -26.36
C TRP A 455 8.92 7.32 -26.10
N ALA A 456 9.49 7.21 -24.89
CA ALA A 456 10.37 6.14 -24.44
C ALA A 456 10.25 5.97 -22.91
N MET A 457 10.93 4.97 -22.34
CA MET A 457 10.80 4.57 -20.92
C MET A 457 10.92 5.73 -19.92
N ARG A 458 11.83 6.68 -20.14
CA ARG A 458 12.10 7.83 -19.25
C ARG A 458 10.87 8.72 -18.96
N ASP A 459 9.94 8.83 -19.91
CA ASP A 459 8.69 9.60 -19.80
C ASP A 459 7.44 8.70 -19.88
N ALA A 460 7.59 7.37 -19.76
CA ALA A 460 6.50 6.40 -19.83
C ALA A 460 5.51 6.49 -18.66
N ASN A 461 5.90 7.10 -17.53
CA ASN A 461 5.08 7.21 -16.32
C ASN A 461 4.03 8.34 -16.37
N TRP A 462 3.39 8.49 -17.53
CA TRP A 462 2.46 9.57 -17.85
C TRP A 462 0.99 9.30 -17.44
N PHE A 463 0.59 8.02 -17.35
CA PHE A 463 -0.74 7.67 -16.85
C PHE A 463 -0.80 7.95 -15.33
N VAL A 464 -1.91 8.52 -14.86
CA VAL A 464 -2.15 8.80 -13.43
C VAL A 464 -2.23 7.50 -12.64
N ASP A 465 -2.83 6.48 -13.24
CA ASP A 465 -2.87 5.13 -12.72
C ASP A 465 -1.49 4.48 -12.80
N PHE A 466 -0.91 4.15 -11.64
CA PHE A 466 0.42 3.54 -11.62
C PHE A 466 0.50 2.18 -12.32
N PRO A 467 -0.45 1.24 -12.17
CA PRO A 467 -0.41 -0.03 -12.92
C PRO A 467 -0.41 0.17 -14.45
N ALA A 468 -1.17 1.14 -14.99
CA ALA A 468 -1.10 1.50 -16.40
C ALA A 468 0.28 2.05 -16.80
N SER A 469 0.81 3.02 -16.05
CA SER A 469 2.16 3.56 -16.23
C SER A 469 3.24 2.48 -16.15
N ALA A 470 3.18 1.59 -15.16
CA ALA A 470 4.14 0.52 -14.94
C ALA A 470 4.13 -0.52 -16.07
N LYS A 471 2.94 -0.90 -16.56
CA LYS A 471 2.80 -1.75 -17.76
C LYS A 471 3.46 -1.09 -18.97
N LYS A 472 3.23 0.22 -19.18
CA LYS A 472 3.84 0.97 -20.28
C LYS A 472 5.37 1.04 -20.14
N THR A 473 5.89 1.34 -18.96
CA THR A 473 7.34 1.33 -18.68
C THR A 473 7.96 -0.03 -18.94
N ALA A 474 7.33 -1.13 -18.51
CA ALA A 474 7.81 -2.49 -18.79
C ALA A 474 7.80 -2.83 -20.29
N GLN A 475 6.80 -2.35 -21.05
CA GLN A 475 6.75 -2.48 -22.51
C GLN A 475 7.90 -1.71 -23.18
N PHE A 476 8.16 -0.46 -22.79
CA PHE A 476 9.28 0.34 -23.30
C PHE A 476 10.63 -0.28 -22.96
N TYR A 477 10.85 -0.64 -21.69
CA TYR A 477 12.06 -1.36 -21.25
C TYR A 477 12.31 -2.63 -22.09
N LYS A 478 11.25 -3.37 -22.45
CA LYS A 478 11.35 -4.55 -23.32
C LYS A 478 11.72 -4.21 -24.76
N LYS A 479 11.20 -3.10 -25.32
CA LYS A 479 11.55 -2.60 -26.67
C LYS A 479 12.99 -2.09 -26.75
N GLU A 480 13.46 -1.42 -25.70
CA GLU A 480 14.78 -0.76 -25.63
C GLU A 480 15.91 -1.74 -25.25
N SER A 481 15.74 -2.52 -24.18
CA SER A 481 16.77 -3.43 -23.66
C SER A 481 16.72 -4.86 -24.25
N GLY A 482 15.60 -5.24 -24.88
CA GLY A 482 15.30 -6.62 -25.25
C GLY A 482 15.01 -7.57 -24.07
N SER A 483 15.18 -7.12 -22.82
CA SER A 483 14.95 -7.91 -21.60
C SER A 483 13.54 -7.71 -21.04
N ASP A 484 13.06 -8.66 -20.25
CA ASP A 484 11.71 -8.61 -19.65
C ASP A 484 11.76 -8.72 -18.13
N VAL A 485 10.79 -8.10 -17.45
CA VAL A 485 10.72 -8.02 -15.98
C VAL A 485 9.40 -8.57 -15.44
N ASP A 486 9.42 -9.08 -14.21
CA ASP A 486 8.26 -9.63 -13.50
C ASP A 486 7.38 -8.55 -12.85
N GLY A 487 7.92 -7.33 -12.70
CA GLY A 487 7.23 -6.18 -12.14
C GLY A 487 8.06 -4.90 -12.22
N VAL A 488 7.43 -3.80 -11.81
CA VAL A 488 8.02 -2.46 -11.75
C VAL A 488 7.80 -1.89 -10.36
N ILE A 489 8.86 -1.36 -9.76
CA ILE A 489 8.85 -0.76 -8.41
C ILE A 489 9.39 0.66 -8.53
N THR A 490 8.78 1.64 -7.86
CA THR A 490 9.33 3.00 -7.78
C THR A 490 9.99 3.25 -6.43
N ILE A 491 11.03 4.09 -6.40
CA ILE A 491 11.62 4.60 -5.16
C ILE A 491 11.79 6.13 -5.27
N SER A 492 11.19 6.82 -4.31
CA SER A 492 11.41 8.24 -4.03
C SER A 492 12.67 8.42 -3.16
N PRO A 493 13.55 9.39 -3.46
CA PRO A 493 14.73 9.66 -2.63
C PRO A 493 14.41 10.15 -1.21
N LYS A 494 13.15 10.49 -0.87
CA LYS A 494 12.72 10.80 0.51
C LYS A 494 13.02 9.64 1.48
N ILE A 495 12.95 8.41 0.99
CA ILE A 495 13.23 7.20 1.78
C ILE A 495 14.71 7.19 2.22
N LEU A 496 15.62 7.47 1.28
CA LEU A 496 17.06 7.48 1.54
C LEU A 496 17.44 8.58 2.53
N VAL A 497 16.83 9.77 2.40
CA VAL A 497 16.98 10.88 3.35
C VAL A 497 16.60 10.46 4.77
N GLU A 498 15.50 9.72 4.96
CA GLU A 498 15.12 9.23 6.29
C GLU A 498 16.02 8.09 6.79
N MET A 499 16.43 7.17 5.92
CA MET A 499 17.35 6.09 6.28
C MET A 499 18.71 6.63 6.74
N LEU A 500 19.22 7.71 6.13
CA LEU A 500 20.46 8.38 6.54
C LEU A 500 20.39 8.98 7.95
N ASN A 501 19.20 9.38 8.45
CA ASN A 501 19.02 9.76 9.87
C ASN A 501 19.22 8.59 10.85
N VAL A 502 19.14 7.34 10.36
CA VAL A 502 19.24 6.12 11.17
C VAL A 502 20.62 5.46 11.04
N ILE A 503 21.13 5.32 9.81
CA ILE A 503 22.41 4.63 9.51
C ILE A 503 23.62 5.58 9.51
N GLY A 504 23.39 6.90 9.60
CA GLY A 504 24.41 7.93 9.55
C GLY A 504 24.89 8.25 8.12
N PRO A 505 25.83 9.20 7.99
CA PRO A 505 26.29 9.71 6.70
C PRO A 505 27.09 8.69 5.90
N VAL A 506 26.93 8.66 4.57
CA VAL A 506 27.69 7.82 3.64
C VAL A 506 28.81 8.63 2.99
N ALA A 507 30.05 8.17 3.07
CA ALA A 507 31.20 8.81 2.43
C ALA A 507 31.41 8.25 1.02
N LEU A 508 31.71 9.13 0.06
CA LEU A 508 32.01 8.81 -1.33
C LEU A 508 33.38 9.43 -1.71
N PRO A 509 34.51 8.78 -1.35
CA PRO A 509 35.85 9.38 -1.47
C PRO A 509 36.22 9.79 -2.89
N SER A 510 35.84 8.99 -3.89
CA SER A 510 36.07 9.28 -5.32
C SER A 510 35.44 10.60 -5.78
N TYR A 511 34.39 11.04 -5.09
CA TYR A 511 33.67 12.28 -5.35
C TYR A 511 34.05 13.41 -4.39
N LYS A 512 34.89 13.13 -3.37
CA LYS A 512 35.19 14.02 -2.24
C LYS A 512 33.92 14.48 -1.49
N LEU A 513 32.88 13.64 -1.49
CA LEU A 513 31.58 13.94 -0.88
C LEU A 513 31.30 13.07 0.36
N VAL A 514 30.52 13.63 1.29
CA VAL A 514 29.88 12.91 2.38
C VAL A 514 28.40 13.27 2.36
N LEU A 515 27.55 12.28 2.12
CA LEU A 515 26.11 12.45 2.00
C LEU A 515 25.41 12.13 3.33
N ASP A 516 24.64 13.07 3.84
CA ASP A 516 23.81 12.95 5.05
C ASP A 516 22.35 13.32 4.77
N SER A 517 21.47 13.16 5.77
CA SER A 517 20.04 13.46 5.61
C SER A 517 19.71 14.94 5.34
N ASN A 518 20.65 15.87 5.53
CA ASN A 518 20.44 17.31 5.30
C ASN A 518 20.91 17.71 3.89
N ASN A 519 22.01 17.12 3.41
CA ASN A 519 22.64 17.50 2.15
C ASN A 519 22.32 16.56 0.98
N PHE A 520 21.83 15.33 1.23
CA PHE A 520 21.71 14.24 0.25
C PHE A 520 21.23 14.71 -1.13
N LEU A 521 20.03 15.29 -1.19
CA LEU A 521 19.39 15.65 -2.46
C LEU A 521 20.14 16.78 -3.16
N ALA A 522 20.55 17.82 -2.43
CA ALA A 522 21.22 18.99 -3.00
C ALA A 522 22.64 18.66 -3.48
N SER A 523 23.42 17.93 -2.70
CA SER A 523 24.77 17.50 -3.06
C SER A 523 24.77 16.49 -4.22
N LEU A 524 23.84 15.53 -4.21
CA LEU A 524 23.70 14.55 -5.28
C LEU A 524 23.27 15.21 -6.60
N GLN A 525 22.28 16.12 -6.57
CA GLN A 525 21.91 16.91 -7.75
C GLN A 525 23.05 17.82 -8.23
N THR A 526 23.79 18.46 -7.31
CA THR A 526 24.96 19.28 -7.66
C THR A 526 26.03 18.45 -8.36
N GLN A 527 26.31 17.24 -7.90
CA GLN A 527 27.28 16.36 -8.55
C GLN A 527 26.82 15.90 -9.94
N ILE A 528 25.53 15.59 -10.12
CA ILE A 528 24.97 15.19 -11.43
C ILE A 528 24.97 16.38 -12.42
N GLU A 529 24.58 17.57 -11.97
CA GLU A 529 24.41 18.75 -12.83
C GLU A 529 25.70 19.55 -13.08
N TYR A 530 26.68 19.48 -12.17
CA TYR A 530 27.90 20.31 -12.19
C TYR A 530 29.22 19.57 -11.91
N GLY A 531 29.19 18.26 -11.62
CA GLY A 531 30.39 17.49 -11.30
C GLY A 531 31.37 17.30 -12.47
N GLU A 532 32.59 16.88 -12.14
CA GLU A 532 33.69 16.69 -13.09
C GLU A 532 33.38 15.64 -14.19
N ASN A 533 32.65 14.56 -13.84
CA ASN A 533 32.26 13.51 -14.79
C ASN A 533 31.07 13.97 -15.66
N ARG A 534 31.39 14.63 -16.77
CA ARG A 534 30.40 15.10 -17.75
C ARG A 534 29.90 14.03 -18.72
N THR A 535 30.60 12.91 -18.87
CA THR A 535 30.21 11.84 -19.80
C THR A 535 29.23 10.85 -19.17
N GLN A 536 29.33 10.61 -17.85
CA GLN A 536 28.45 9.74 -17.09
C GLN A 536 28.06 10.40 -15.75
N PRO A 537 27.30 11.51 -15.77
CA PRO A 537 26.99 12.30 -14.57
C PRO A 537 26.24 11.50 -13.50
N LYS A 538 25.51 10.44 -13.89
CA LYS A 538 24.74 9.58 -12.97
C LYS A 538 25.54 8.40 -12.38
N GLN A 539 26.83 8.26 -12.71
CA GLN A 539 27.70 7.21 -12.13
C GLN A 539 27.72 7.25 -10.59
N ILE A 540 27.56 8.43 -9.98
CA ILE A 540 27.45 8.55 -8.52
C ILE A 540 26.30 7.72 -7.92
N LEU A 541 25.21 7.49 -8.66
CA LEU A 541 24.10 6.64 -8.18
C LEU A 541 24.49 5.15 -8.13
N VAL A 542 25.27 4.71 -9.13
CA VAL A 542 25.82 3.35 -9.22
C VAL A 542 26.82 3.13 -8.08
N ASP A 543 27.71 4.09 -7.84
CA ASP A 543 28.75 4.00 -6.80
C ASP A 543 28.18 4.17 -5.37
N LEU A 544 27.09 4.92 -5.21
CA LEU A 544 26.38 5.12 -3.94
C LEU A 544 25.64 3.86 -3.47
N ALA A 545 25.01 3.12 -4.40
CA ALA A 545 24.22 1.94 -4.09
C ALA A 545 24.95 0.91 -3.19
N PRO A 546 26.17 0.42 -3.51
CA PRO A 546 26.86 -0.56 -2.68
C PRO A 546 27.29 -0.01 -1.30
N GLU A 547 27.75 1.23 -1.21
CA GLU A 547 28.14 1.83 0.08
C GLU A 547 26.93 2.09 0.99
N LEU A 548 25.78 2.45 0.41
CA LEU A 548 24.52 2.56 1.14
C LEU A 548 24.05 1.19 1.66
N LEU A 549 24.04 0.15 0.82
CA LEU A 549 23.65 -1.21 1.22
C LEU A 549 24.55 -1.74 2.34
N LYS A 550 25.87 -1.56 2.22
CA LYS A 550 26.86 -1.90 3.26
C LYS A 550 26.56 -1.25 4.60
N ARG A 551 26.17 0.04 4.63
CA ARG A 551 25.75 0.74 5.86
C ARG A 551 24.45 0.22 6.46
N ILE A 552 23.51 -0.19 5.62
CA ILE A 552 22.24 -0.80 6.05
C ILE A 552 22.53 -2.16 6.71
N TYR A 553 23.36 -3.00 6.09
CA TYR A 553 23.73 -4.32 6.63
C TYR A 553 24.54 -4.22 7.93
N SER A 554 25.49 -3.29 8.01
CA SER A 554 26.32 -3.11 9.21
C SER A 554 25.63 -2.34 10.36
N THR A 555 24.33 -2.04 10.27
CA THR A 555 23.62 -1.25 11.29
C THR A 555 23.13 -2.13 12.45
N SER A 556 22.85 -1.50 13.60
CA SER A 556 22.36 -2.22 14.79
C SER A 556 20.94 -2.77 14.61
N GLN A 557 20.62 -3.82 15.34
CA GLN A 557 19.27 -4.42 15.38
C GLN A 557 18.16 -3.40 15.69
N SER A 558 18.42 -2.45 16.60
CA SER A 558 17.44 -1.38 16.93
C SER A 558 17.28 -0.34 15.83
N ASN A 559 18.25 -0.23 14.91
CA ASN A 559 18.15 0.60 13.71
C ASN A 559 17.37 -0.10 12.59
N TRP A 560 17.48 -1.41 12.44
CA TRP A 560 16.68 -2.18 11.47
C TRP A 560 15.17 -1.99 11.62
N LEU A 561 14.66 -1.93 12.86
CA LEU A 561 13.24 -1.67 13.11
C LEU A 561 12.82 -0.23 12.80
N LYS A 562 13.73 0.75 12.95
CA LYS A 562 13.49 2.14 12.50
C LYS A 562 13.44 2.19 10.97
N ILE A 563 14.32 1.47 10.28
CA ILE A 563 14.32 1.34 8.81
C ILE A 563 13.00 0.70 8.34
N PHE A 564 12.55 -0.39 8.97
CA PHE A 564 11.27 -1.01 8.66
C PHE A 564 10.10 -0.03 8.85
N ASN A 565 10.07 0.72 9.96
CA ASN A 565 9.03 1.74 10.18
C ASN A 565 9.08 2.87 9.14
N ILE A 566 10.28 3.31 8.72
CA ILE A 566 10.45 4.26 7.62
C ILE A 566 9.84 3.70 6.33
N LEU A 567 10.20 2.47 5.94
CA LEU A 567 9.68 1.84 4.73
C LEU A 567 8.15 1.68 4.77
N ALA A 568 7.57 1.22 5.89
CA ALA A 568 6.13 1.12 6.06
C ALA A 568 5.42 2.49 5.95
N THR A 569 5.95 3.52 6.63
CA THR A 569 5.42 4.89 6.55
C THR A 569 5.50 5.43 5.12
N ARG A 570 6.60 5.16 4.41
CA ARG A 570 6.86 5.63 3.05
C ARG A 570 6.01 4.90 1.99
N LEU A 571 5.65 3.64 2.24
CA LEU A 571 4.62 2.93 1.46
C LEU A 571 3.25 3.60 1.61
N GLU A 572 2.79 3.89 2.84
CA GLU A 572 1.52 4.62 3.06
C GLU A 572 1.50 6.01 2.40
N GLN A 573 2.64 6.73 2.40
CA GLN A 573 2.78 8.06 1.80
C GLN A 573 2.95 8.06 0.26
N LYS A 574 2.93 6.89 -0.38
CA LYS A 574 3.16 6.67 -1.82
C LYS A 574 4.53 7.18 -2.29
N ASP A 575 5.57 6.94 -1.49
CA ASP A 575 6.99 7.12 -1.87
C ASP A 575 7.61 5.83 -2.46
N VAL A 576 6.92 4.69 -2.35
CA VAL A 576 7.16 3.44 -3.08
C VAL A 576 5.84 2.99 -3.71
N LEU A 577 5.85 2.69 -5.00
CA LEU A 577 4.75 2.02 -5.69
C LEU A 577 5.23 0.70 -6.28
N MET A 578 4.34 -0.29 -6.37
CA MET A 578 4.67 -1.64 -6.85
C MET A 578 3.61 -2.17 -7.80
N TYR A 579 4.06 -2.68 -8.95
CA TYR A 579 3.24 -3.33 -9.97
C TYR A 579 3.87 -4.68 -10.34
N PHE A 580 3.05 -5.72 -10.47
CA PHE A 580 3.51 -7.07 -10.78
C PHE A 580 2.70 -7.73 -11.91
N LYS A 581 3.37 -8.56 -12.71
CA LYS A 581 2.68 -9.48 -13.64
C LYS A 581 2.08 -10.69 -12.92
N ASP A 582 2.64 -11.03 -11.77
CA ASP A 582 2.12 -12.07 -10.88
C ASP A 582 0.87 -11.55 -10.16
N LEU A 583 -0.29 -12.18 -10.43
CA LEU A 583 -1.57 -11.73 -9.88
C LEU A 583 -1.65 -11.84 -8.35
N SER A 584 -0.88 -12.74 -7.72
CA SER A 584 -0.87 -12.83 -6.25
C SER A 584 -0.10 -11.67 -5.63
N LEU A 585 1.01 -11.25 -6.25
CA LEU A 585 1.76 -10.07 -5.82
C LEU A 585 0.99 -8.77 -6.12
N GLU A 586 0.40 -8.67 -7.30
CA GLU A 586 -0.37 -7.49 -7.74
C GLU A 586 -1.61 -7.26 -6.87
N ASN A 587 -2.42 -8.30 -6.62
CA ASN A 587 -3.60 -8.17 -5.78
C ASN A 587 -3.23 -7.78 -4.33
N PHE A 588 -2.12 -8.30 -3.80
CA PHE A 588 -1.63 -7.90 -2.48
C PHE A 588 -1.15 -6.44 -2.46
N ALA A 589 -0.42 -6.00 -3.50
CA ALA A 589 0.00 -4.61 -3.63
C ALA A 589 -1.21 -3.65 -3.73
N ILE A 590 -2.25 -4.02 -4.48
CA ILE A 590 -3.51 -3.28 -4.58
C ILE A 590 -4.24 -3.24 -3.22
N GLU A 591 -4.40 -4.39 -2.55
CA GLU A 591 -5.10 -4.51 -1.25
C GLU A 591 -4.42 -3.68 -0.15
N LYS A 592 -3.08 -3.71 -0.08
CA LYS A 592 -2.31 -2.95 0.92
C LYS A 592 -1.98 -1.51 0.49
N GLY A 593 -2.49 -1.04 -0.65
CA GLY A 593 -2.33 0.34 -1.12
C GLY A 593 -0.99 0.69 -1.79
N PHE A 594 -0.13 -0.30 -2.01
CA PHE A 594 1.17 -0.15 -2.69
C PHE A 594 1.03 -0.04 -4.22
N GLY A 595 -0.12 -0.43 -4.77
CA GLY A 595 -0.39 -0.45 -6.20
C GLY A 595 -0.48 0.92 -6.88
N GLY A 596 -0.68 2.02 -6.15
CA GLY A 596 -0.72 3.37 -6.72
C GLY A 596 -1.83 3.62 -7.76
N GLN A 597 -2.84 2.76 -7.81
CA GLN A 597 -3.95 2.81 -8.75
C GLN A 597 -4.90 3.99 -8.48
N VAL A 598 -5.57 4.46 -9.52
CA VAL A 598 -6.73 5.36 -9.36
C VAL A 598 -7.89 4.54 -8.75
N ALA A 599 -8.50 5.06 -7.69
CA ALA A 599 -9.52 4.31 -6.94
C ALA A 599 -10.86 4.28 -7.70
N GLY A 600 -11.28 3.08 -8.09
CA GLY A 600 -12.66 2.82 -8.51
C GLY A 600 -13.62 2.70 -7.33
N GLY A 601 -14.92 2.69 -7.62
CA GLY A 601 -16.00 2.45 -6.66
C GLY A 601 -17.17 3.42 -6.77
N ASP A 602 -18.29 3.02 -6.16
CA ASP A 602 -19.58 3.74 -6.13
C ASP A 602 -19.61 4.89 -5.08
N PHE A 603 -18.56 5.70 -5.02
CA PHE A 603 -18.47 6.83 -4.10
C PHE A 603 -17.74 8.01 -4.75
N ASP A 604 -17.95 9.20 -4.21
CA ASP A 604 -17.34 10.42 -4.73
C ASP A 604 -15.82 10.41 -4.48
N SER A 605 -15.07 10.97 -5.43
CA SER A 605 -13.61 10.90 -5.42
C SER A 605 -12.99 12.07 -6.16
N VAL A 606 -11.99 12.70 -5.57
CA VAL A 606 -11.16 13.71 -6.23
C VAL A 606 -9.69 13.36 -6.14
N MET A 607 -8.98 13.45 -7.27
CA MET A 607 -7.52 13.36 -7.32
C MET A 607 -6.97 14.51 -8.14
N VAL A 608 -6.12 15.34 -7.53
CA VAL A 608 -5.36 16.37 -8.25
C VAL A 608 -3.99 15.81 -8.60
N ASN A 609 -3.68 15.76 -9.89
CA ASN A 609 -2.43 15.25 -10.43
C ASN A 609 -1.67 16.35 -11.17
N ILE A 610 -0.40 16.55 -10.84
CA ILE A 610 0.47 17.61 -11.34
C ILE A 610 1.66 16.96 -12.06
N ALA A 611 1.79 17.22 -13.36
CA ALA A 611 2.95 16.83 -14.16
C ALA A 611 3.77 18.08 -14.53
N ASN A 612 5.02 18.16 -14.08
CA ASN A 612 5.95 19.20 -14.48
C ASN A 612 6.40 18.96 -15.92
N VAL A 613 6.19 19.93 -16.79
CA VAL A 613 6.64 19.87 -18.17
C VAL A 613 7.58 21.04 -18.41
N ARG A 614 8.87 20.73 -18.66
CA ARG A 614 9.95 21.71 -18.88
C ARG A 614 10.28 22.64 -17.69
N GLY A 615 9.74 22.40 -16.50
CA GLY A 615 9.94 23.25 -15.33
C GLY A 615 11.27 23.07 -14.59
N SER A 616 12.12 22.14 -15.04
CA SER A 616 13.31 21.71 -14.29
C SER A 616 12.94 21.33 -12.84
N LYS A 617 13.89 21.38 -11.90
CA LYS A 617 13.74 20.92 -10.51
C LYS A 617 12.90 21.86 -9.62
N SER A 618 12.00 22.65 -10.21
CA SER A 618 11.22 23.71 -9.54
C SER A 618 10.18 23.19 -8.56
N ASP A 619 9.73 21.93 -8.64
CA ASP A 619 8.69 21.43 -7.72
C ASP A 619 9.20 21.29 -6.28
N LEU A 620 10.50 21.06 -6.08
CA LEU A 620 11.09 21.02 -4.72
C LEU A 620 10.93 22.37 -3.99
N VAL A 621 10.91 23.47 -4.73
CA VAL A 621 10.76 24.83 -4.19
C VAL A 621 9.35 25.40 -4.42
N THR A 622 8.42 24.62 -4.97
CA THR A 622 7.05 25.07 -5.24
C THR A 622 6.06 24.44 -4.25
N SER A 623 5.69 25.20 -3.23
CA SER A 623 4.67 24.79 -2.26
C SER A 623 3.31 24.67 -2.94
N THR A 624 2.54 23.65 -2.56
CA THR A 624 1.21 23.38 -3.11
C THR A 624 0.19 23.25 -1.97
N SER A 625 -0.97 23.87 -2.15
CA SER A 625 -2.10 23.81 -1.22
C SER A 625 -3.39 23.58 -1.99
N LEU A 626 -4.32 22.84 -1.38
CA LEU A 626 -5.53 22.34 -2.03
C LEU A 626 -6.75 22.58 -1.14
N LYS A 627 -7.75 23.30 -1.64
CA LYS A 627 -9.07 23.38 -1.01
C LYS A 627 -10.10 22.66 -1.86
N VAL A 628 -10.94 21.85 -1.22
CA VAL A 628 -12.09 21.17 -1.83
C VAL A 628 -13.34 21.64 -1.11
N SER A 629 -14.14 22.47 -1.76
CA SER A 629 -15.44 22.90 -1.25
C SER A 629 -16.55 22.11 -1.95
N THR A 630 -17.30 21.32 -1.20
CA THR A 630 -18.45 20.55 -1.67
C THR A 630 -19.74 21.25 -1.24
N ILE A 631 -20.61 21.54 -2.19
CA ILE A 631 -21.91 22.17 -1.99
C ILE A 631 -22.99 21.12 -2.30
N MET A 632 -23.86 20.84 -1.32
CA MET A 632 -24.97 19.90 -1.44
C MET A 632 -26.31 20.60 -1.23
N GLN A 633 -26.96 20.95 -2.34
CA GLN A 633 -28.22 21.69 -2.37
C GLN A 633 -29.10 21.15 -3.51
N ASP A 634 -30.42 21.17 -3.34
CA ASP A 634 -31.44 20.86 -4.37
C ASP A 634 -31.27 19.53 -5.13
N GLY A 635 -30.66 18.51 -4.50
CA GLY A 635 -30.37 17.24 -5.18
C GLY A 635 -29.26 17.35 -6.22
N ALA A 636 -28.31 18.27 -6.03
CA ALA A 636 -27.06 18.34 -6.77
C ALA A 636 -25.88 18.35 -5.79
N VAL A 637 -24.75 17.77 -6.23
CA VAL A 637 -23.46 17.90 -5.54
C VAL A 637 -22.49 18.58 -6.50
N LYS A 638 -22.02 19.76 -6.09
CA LYS A 638 -21.07 20.59 -6.83
C LYS A 638 -19.78 20.73 -6.04
N HIS A 639 -18.65 20.57 -6.71
CA HIS A 639 -17.32 20.82 -6.15
C HIS A 639 -16.72 22.10 -6.69
N ARG A 640 -15.98 22.80 -5.82
CA ARG A 640 -15.02 23.84 -6.15
C ARG A 640 -13.65 23.41 -5.67
N ILE A 641 -12.72 23.28 -6.60
CA ILE A 641 -11.33 22.89 -6.32
C ILE A 641 -10.46 24.12 -6.46
N PHE A 642 -9.86 24.58 -5.36
CA PHE A 642 -8.86 25.64 -5.39
C PHE A 642 -7.47 25.02 -5.27
N LEU A 643 -6.71 25.03 -6.37
CA LEU A 643 -5.32 24.62 -6.39
C LEU A 643 -4.42 25.84 -6.35
N THR A 644 -3.72 26.04 -5.25
CA THR A 644 -2.76 27.14 -5.08
C THR A 644 -1.33 26.61 -5.12
N ARG A 645 -0.49 27.22 -5.94
CA ARG A 645 0.96 26.93 -6.02
C ARG A 645 1.75 28.22 -5.85
N ARG A 646 2.76 28.19 -4.98
CA ARG A 646 3.72 29.29 -4.78
C ARG A 646 5.13 28.84 -5.08
N HIS A 647 5.82 29.52 -5.98
CA HIS A 647 7.20 29.20 -6.32
C HIS A 647 8.18 29.99 -5.43
N ASN A 648 8.74 29.34 -4.41
CA ASN A 648 9.61 29.98 -3.42
C ASN A 648 11.09 30.12 -3.87
N GLY A 649 11.46 29.55 -5.02
CA GLY A 649 12.77 29.77 -5.65
C GLY A 649 12.86 31.09 -6.43
N GLY A 650 13.98 31.30 -7.14
CA GLY A 650 14.29 32.53 -7.88
C GLY A 650 15.59 33.21 -7.44
N SER A 651 16.01 32.98 -6.19
CA SER A 651 17.23 33.53 -5.57
C SER A 651 18.25 32.45 -5.18
N SER A 652 18.07 31.20 -5.60
CA SER A 652 18.99 30.12 -5.27
C SER A 652 20.31 30.22 -6.04
N ALA A 653 21.42 29.81 -5.42
CA ALA A 653 22.67 29.59 -6.13
C ALA A 653 22.58 28.46 -7.18
N LEU A 654 21.64 27.51 -6.99
CA LEU A 654 21.38 26.41 -7.91
C LEU A 654 20.34 26.86 -8.95
N GLY A 655 20.81 27.22 -10.14
CA GLY A 655 19.99 27.89 -11.17
C GLY A 655 18.80 27.08 -11.70
N PHE A 656 18.72 25.78 -11.42
CA PHE A 656 17.55 24.94 -11.72
C PHE A 656 16.36 25.19 -10.78
N TYR A 657 16.57 25.73 -9.59
CA TYR A 657 15.48 26.21 -8.70
C TYR A 657 15.01 27.64 -9.01
N ASN A 658 15.58 28.28 -10.03
CA ASN A 658 15.19 29.63 -10.46
C ASN A 658 14.48 29.60 -11.83
N LYS A 659 14.06 28.42 -12.30
CA LYS A 659 13.28 28.25 -13.52
C LYS A 659 11.80 28.36 -13.22
N GLN A 660 11.01 28.80 -14.20
CA GLN A 660 9.55 28.73 -14.16
C GLN A 660 9.10 27.29 -13.90
N SER A 661 7.93 27.11 -13.26
CA SER A 661 7.26 25.81 -13.09
C SER A 661 5.99 25.74 -13.94
N PRO A 662 6.07 25.28 -15.22
CA PRO A 662 4.91 24.89 -16.00
C PRO A 662 4.46 23.50 -15.54
N ALA A 663 3.23 23.41 -15.05
CA ALA A 663 2.56 22.16 -14.74
C ALA A 663 1.36 21.93 -15.67
N TYR A 664 1.25 20.72 -16.19
CA TYR A 664 -0.01 20.20 -16.70
C TYR A 664 -0.73 19.53 -15.52
N VAL A 665 -1.88 20.07 -15.14
CA VAL A 665 -2.71 19.61 -14.04
C VAL A 665 -3.86 18.80 -14.61
N ARG A 666 -4.18 17.68 -13.97
CA ARG A 666 -5.40 16.89 -14.18
C ARG A 666 -6.16 16.77 -12.88
N VAL A 667 -7.44 17.13 -12.87
CA VAL A 667 -8.36 16.82 -11.77
C VAL A 667 -9.24 15.66 -12.22
N LEU A 668 -9.12 14.53 -11.53
CA LEU A 668 -9.93 13.34 -11.78
C LEU A 668 -11.11 13.36 -10.82
N ALA A 669 -12.31 13.28 -11.39
CA ALA A 669 -13.61 13.27 -10.70
C ALA A 669 -14.34 11.95 -11.01
N PRO A 670 -15.46 11.61 -10.33
CA PRO A 670 -16.25 10.44 -10.69
C PRO A 670 -16.66 10.44 -12.18
N ASP A 671 -16.94 9.27 -12.75
CA ASP A 671 -17.37 9.19 -14.14
C ASP A 671 -18.70 9.97 -14.34
N GLY A 672 -18.92 10.49 -15.54
CA GLY A 672 -20.07 11.37 -15.82
C GLY A 672 -20.08 12.73 -15.12
N SER A 673 -18.99 13.13 -14.44
CA SER A 673 -18.89 14.48 -13.85
C SER A 673 -18.95 15.56 -14.93
N THR A 674 -19.67 16.65 -14.68
CA THR A 674 -19.91 17.71 -15.67
C THR A 674 -19.17 18.99 -15.29
N PHE A 675 -18.29 19.44 -16.18
CA PHE A 675 -17.58 20.72 -16.06
C PHE A 675 -18.56 21.89 -15.93
N SER A 676 -18.27 22.86 -15.06
CA SER A 676 -19.06 24.09 -14.91
C SER A 676 -18.26 25.33 -15.30
N ASP A 677 -17.11 25.58 -14.65
CA ASP A 677 -16.24 26.71 -14.98
C ASP A 677 -14.79 26.49 -14.51
N ILE A 678 -13.86 27.31 -15.01
CA ILE A 678 -12.50 27.43 -14.50
C ILE A 678 -12.06 28.89 -14.54
N VAL A 679 -11.31 29.33 -13.52
CA VAL A 679 -10.61 30.61 -13.52
C VAL A 679 -9.19 30.48 -12.99
N GLY A 680 -8.30 31.36 -13.46
CA GLY A 680 -6.91 31.45 -13.00
C GLY A 680 -5.93 30.47 -13.64
N ASN A 681 -6.37 29.53 -14.49
CA ASN A 681 -5.46 28.67 -15.27
C ASN A 681 -4.60 29.47 -16.27
N SER A 682 -3.49 28.87 -16.72
CA SER A 682 -2.62 29.46 -17.74
C SER A 682 -3.05 29.03 -19.14
N ASN A 683 -3.09 29.98 -20.08
CA ASN A 683 -3.13 29.65 -21.50
C ASN A 683 -1.70 29.34 -21.98
N ALA A 684 -1.44 28.08 -22.36
CA ALA A 684 -0.12 27.62 -22.77
C ALA A 684 -0.05 27.43 -24.29
N THR A 685 0.81 28.20 -24.95
CA THR A 685 1.00 28.21 -26.41
C THR A 685 2.12 27.26 -26.86
N PHE A 686 2.16 26.06 -26.30
CA PHE A 686 3.16 25.05 -26.67
C PHE A 686 2.83 24.39 -28.00
N SER A 687 3.80 24.37 -28.92
CA SER A 687 3.72 23.69 -30.21
C SER A 687 4.57 22.42 -30.20
N PRO A 688 4.13 21.32 -30.86
CA PRO A 688 4.96 20.13 -31.06
C PRO A 688 6.30 20.44 -31.75
N LEU A 689 7.36 19.72 -31.37
CA LEU A 689 8.67 19.80 -32.02
C LEU A 689 8.66 19.24 -33.46
N ILE A 690 7.73 18.32 -33.75
CA ILE A 690 7.58 17.65 -35.04
C ILE A 690 6.10 17.67 -35.45
N ASN A 691 5.85 17.85 -36.76
CA ASN A 691 4.53 17.61 -37.33
C ASN A 691 4.33 16.10 -37.56
N TYR A 692 3.72 15.42 -36.60
CA TYR A 692 3.57 13.95 -36.62
C TYR A 692 2.73 13.41 -37.77
N ALA A 693 1.86 14.21 -38.39
CA ALA A 693 0.91 13.75 -39.42
C ALA A 693 1.59 13.09 -40.64
N ASN A 694 2.82 13.50 -40.95
CA ASN A 694 3.62 12.98 -42.08
C ASN A 694 4.94 12.34 -41.63
N ALA A 695 5.16 12.15 -40.33
CA ALA A 695 6.46 11.75 -39.78
C ALA A 695 6.68 10.22 -39.71
N GLY A 696 5.64 9.42 -39.96
CA GLY A 696 5.72 7.95 -39.85
C GLY A 696 5.81 7.42 -38.41
N PHE A 697 5.42 8.23 -37.41
CA PHE A 697 5.44 7.84 -36.00
C PHE A 697 4.24 6.95 -35.66
N ALA A 698 4.47 5.94 -34.83
CA ALA A 698 3.43 5.07 -34.28
C ALA A 698 2.60 5.81 -33.21
N GLN A 699 1.29 5.60 -33.22
CA GLN A 699 0.40 6.01 -32.14
C GLN A 699 0.28 4.90 -31.09
N ASP A 700 0.35 5.26 -29.82
CA ASP A 700 0.05 4.33 -28.74
C ASP A 700 -1.47 4.33 -28.44
N PRO A 701 -2.16 3.17 -28.47
CA PRO A 701 -3.61 3.12 -28.35
C PRO A 701 -4.11 3.53 -26.96
N ASP A 702 -3.34 3.25 -25.90
CA ASP A 702 -3.71 3.63 -24.53
C ASP A 702 -3.63 5.16 -24.37
N LEU A 703 -2.60 5.78 -24.97
CA LEU A 703 -2.46 7.23 -25.01
C LEU A 703 -3.59 7.90 -25.84
N VAL A 704 -3.90 7.36 -27.02
CA VAL A 704 -5.00 7.87 -27.87
C VAL A 704 -6.34 7.79 -27.13
N ALA A 705 -6.56 6.76 -26.32
CA ALA A 705 -7.77 6.63 -25.51
C ALA A 705 -7.89 7.74 -24.45
N ILE A 706 -6.85 7.99 -23.65
CA ILE A 706 -6.90 9.01 -22.57
C ILE A 706 -6.87 10.47 -23.07
N GLU A 707 -6.37 10.68 -24.29
CA GLU A 707 -6.33 11.99 -24.95
C GLU A 707 -7.54 12.26 -25.86
N LYS A 708 -8.50 11.33 -25.92
CA LYS A 708 -9.79 11.50 -26.60
C LYS A 708 -10.75 12.22 -25.68
N GLY A 709 -11.33 13.31 -26.18
CA GLY A 709 -12.28 14.13 -25.45
C GLY A 709 -12.44 15.50 -26.07
N GLU A 710 -13.03 16.42 -25.33
CA GLU A 710 -13.26 17.81 -25.75
C GLU A 710 -12.11 18.72 -25.29
N TYR A 711 -11.88 19.81 -26.02
CA TYR A 711 -11.00 20.90 -25.60
C TYR A 711 -11.73 22.24 -25.71
N LEU A 712 -12.13 22.78 -24.54
CA LEU A 712 -12.78 24.07 -24.41
C LEU A 712 -11.74 25.17 -24.58
N LYS A 713 -11.53 25.61 -25.83
CA LYS A 713 -10.44 26.51 -26.23
C LYS A 713 -10.49 27.88 -25.56
N ASP A 714 -11.68 28.39 -25.28
CA ASP A 714 -11.92 29.65 -24.58
C ASP A 714 -11.60 29.54 -23.08
N LYS A 715 -11.83 28.37 -22.47
CA LYS A 715 -11.51 28.06 -21.07
C LYS A 715 -10.09 27.52 -20.86
N GLY A 716 -9.44 27.00 -21.90
CA GLY A 716 -8.12 26.36 -21.80
C GLY A 716 -8.13 25.02 -21.05
N VAL A 717 -9.24 24.26 -21.15
CA VAL A 717 -9.46 22.98 -20.44
C VAL A 717 -9.71 21.85 -21.43
N SER A 718 -9.07 20.71 -21.22
CA SER A 718 -9.44 19.44 -21.83
C SER A 718 -10.37 18.65 -20.90
N ILE A 719 -11.39 18.01 -21.47
CA ILE A 719 -12.32 17.12 -20.77
C ILE A 719 -12.15 15.75 -21.41
N THR A 720 -11.48 14.83 -20.73
CA THR A 720 -11.21 13.47 -21.22
C THR A 720 -11.61 12.41 -20.18
N SER A 721 -11.31 11.13 -20.44
CA SER A 721 -11.52 10.03 -19.51
C SER A 721 -10.22 9.25 -19.29
N GLU A 722 -9.90 8.95 -18.03
CA GLU A 722 -8.75 8.13 -17.63
C GLU A 722 -9.18 7.25 -16.46
N SER A 723 -8.89 5.95 -16.52
CA SER A 723 -9.14 4.98 -15.43
C SER A 723 -10.57 4.98 -14.84
N GLY A 724 -11.59 5.19 -15.69
CA GLY A 724 -13.00 5.24 -15.25
C GLY A 724 -13.35 6.49 -14.43
N LYS A 725 -12.69 7.61 -14.75
CA LYS A 725 -12.93 8.94 -14.16
C LYS A 725 -13.06 9.98 -15.26
N THR A 726 -13.89 10.99 -15.06
CA THR A 726 -13.83 12.22 -15.87
C THR A 726 -12.60 13.01 -15.47
N VAL A 727 -11.86 13.54 -16.45
CA VAL A 727 -10.61 14.26 -16.23
C VAL A 727 -10.70 15.68 -16.77
N PHE A 728 -10.48 16.66 -15.90
CA PHE A 728 -10.35 18.07 -16.27
C PHE A 728 -8.85 18.43 -16.32
N GLY A 729 -8.31 18.54 -17.54
CA GLY A 729 -6.89 18.81 -17.79
C GLY A 729 -6.61 20.26 -18.18
N PHE A 730 -5.70 20.95 -17.50
CA PHE A 730 -5.38 22.36 -17.77
C PHE A 730 -3.93 22.69 -17.42
N TRP A 731 -3.43 23.83 -17.93
CA TRP A 731 -2.09 24.31 -17.61
C TRP A 731 -2.09 25.27 -16.42
N MET A 732 -1.08 25.15 -15.57
CA MET A 732 -0.80 26.08 -14.49
C MET A 732 0.71 26.40 -14.50
N ILE A 733 1.04 27.62 -14.92
CA ILE A 733 2.43 28.09 -15.04
C ILE A 733 2.67 29.13 -13.95
N VAL A 734 3.70 28.91 -13.13
CA VAL A 734 4.07 29.78 -12.00
C VAL A 734 5.53 30.20 -12.14
N ASN A 735 5.79 31.51 -12.09
CA ASN A 735 7.12 32.10 -12.17
C ASN A 735 7.78 32.18 -10.78
N PRO A 736 9.12 32.31 -10.69
CA PRO A 736 9.79 32.49 -9.41
C PRO A 736 9.28 33.70 -8.62
N GLY A 737 8.93 33.50 -7.35
CA GLY A 737 8.31 34.49 -6.48
C GLY A 737 6.78 34.63 -6.62
N GLU A 738 6.18 34.05 -7.66
CA GLU A 738 4.74 34.12 -7.92
C GLU A 738 3.95 33.14 -7.02
N THR A 739 2.78 33.57 -6.58
CA THR A 739 1.72 32.70 -6.06
C THR A 739 0.56 32.74 -7.05
N LYS A 740 0.03 31.57 -7.41
CA LYS A 740 -1.06 31.44 -8.36
C LYS A 740 -2.10 30.45 -7.83
N THR A 741 -3.37 30.76 -8.04
CA THR A 741 -4.52 29.92 -7.68
C THR A 741 -5.35 29.65 -8.92
N VAL A 742 -5.77 28.39 -9.09
CA VAL A 742 -6.80 27.99 -10.06
C VAL A 742 -8.02 27.53 -9.28
N GLU A 743 -9.18 28.04 -9.64
CA GLU A 743 -10.49 27.55 -9.17
C GLU A 743 -11.15 26.77 -10.32
N LEU A 744 -11.53 25.53 -10.07
CA LEU A 744 -12.26 24.66 -10.99
C LEU A 744 -13.60 24.28 -10.36
N GLU A 745 -14.70 24.51 -11.08
CA GLU A 745 -16.04 24.10 -10.70
C GLU A 745 -16.54 22.94 -11.56
N TYR A 746 -17.12 21.91 -10.92
CA TYR A 746 -17.83 20.82 -11.60
C TYR A 746 -18.94 20.21 -10.73
N SER A 747 -19.87 19.48 -11.33
CA SER A 747 -20.88 18.68 -10.62
C SER A 747 -20.65 17.19 -10.86
N ILE A 748 -21.12 16.34 -9.92
CA ILE A 748 -21.03 14.88 -10.01
C ILE A 748 -22.42 14.24 -10.17
N PRO A 749 -22.52 13.04 -10.74
CA PRO A 749 -23.76 12.26 -10.71
C PRO A 749 -24.22 11.91 -9.29
N LEU A 750 -25.54 11.99 -9.05
CA LEU A 750 -26.16 11.73 -7.75
C LEU A 750 -25.93 10.30 -7.20
N GLU A 751 -25.60 9.34 -8.04
CA GLU A 751 -25.33 7.95 -7.63
C GLU A 751 -24.10 7.81 -6.72
N TYR A 752 -23.20 8.80 -6.74
CA TYR A 752 -22.05 8.93 -5.84
C TYR A 752 -22.40 9.67 -4.53
N ALA A 753 -23.54 10.37 -4.48
CA ALA A 753 -24.02 11.19 -3.37
C ALA A 753 -25.14 10.49 -2.57
N ARG A 754 -24.86 9.27 -2.09
CA ARG A 754 -25.81 8.45 -1.32
C ARG A 754 -25.97 8.95 0.13
N SER A 755 -26.95 8.40 0.86
CA SER A 755 -27.33 8.83 2.23
C SER A 755 -26.19 8.83 3.26
N ASP A 756 -25.22 7.93 3.11
CA ASP A 756 -23.90 8.02 3.77
C ASP A 756 -22.90 8.55 2.73
N TYR A 757 -22.70 9.86 2.67
CA TYR A 757 -21.79 10.46 1.68
C TYR A 757 -20.34 10.10 2.00
N LYS A 758 -19.57 9.83 0.95
CA LYS A 758 -18.16 9.47 1.03
C LYS A 758 -17.39 10.17 -0.08
N LEU A 759 -16.43 10.99 0.31
CA LEU A 759 -15.45 11.61 -0.57
C LEU A 759 -14.08 11.00 -0.32
N LEU A 760 -13.49 10.36 -1.33
CA LEU A 760 -12.10 9.95 -1.32
C LEU A 760 -11.23 11.02 -1.99
N VAL A 761 -10.42 11.71 -1.20
CA VAL A 761 -9.36 12.60 -1.69
C VAL A 761 -8.10 11.78 -1.86
N GLN A 762 -7.73 11.44 -3.10
CA GLN A 762 -6.51 10.68 -3.38
C GLN A 762 -5.30 11.60 -3.52
N LYS A 763 -4.23 11.24 -2.82
CA LYS A 763 -2.93 11.88 -2.90
C LYS A 763 -2.18 11.40 -4.15
N GLN A 764 -1.58 12.34 -4.87
CA GLN A 764 -0.55 12.06 -5.87
C GLN A 764 0.74 11.55 -5.19
N PRO A 765 1.36 10.47 -5.69
CA PRO A 765 2.70 10.04 -5.28
C PRO A 765 3.73 11.17 -5.46
N GLY A 766 4.77 11.22 -4.62
CA GLY A 766 5.84 12.25 -4.69
C GLY A 766 5.44 13.68 -4.29
N LEU A 767 4.24 14.15 -4.65
CA LEU A 767 3.68 15.44 -4.23
C LEU A 767 3.50 15.49 -2.69
N THR A 768 3.74 16.66 -2.11
CA THR A 768 3.37 17.02 -0.74
C THR A 768 2.37 18.18 -0.81
N ILE A 769 1.27 18.09 -0.08
CA ILE A 769 0.29 19.17 0.10
C ILE A 769 0.30 19.54 1.58
N ASP A 770 0.94 20.68 1.89
CA ASP A 770 1.18 21.13 3.26
C ASP A 770 -0.11 21.63 3.94
N ASN A 771 -1.02 22.21 3.14
CA ASN A 771 -2.34 22.66 3.56
C ASN A 771 -3.41 22.09 2.63
N PHE A 772 -4.17 21.14 3.16
CA PHE A 772 -5.41 20.62 2.58
C PHE A 772 -6.59 21.08 3.44
N GLU A 773 -7.54 21.75 2.80
CA GLU A 773 -8.79 22.23 3.41
C GLU A 773 -9.96 21.53 2.71
N PHE A 774 -10.80 20.84 3.48
CA PHE A 774 -12.12 20.40 3.01
C PHE A 774 -13.19 21.28 3.64
N VAL A 775 -14.15 21.75 2.83
CA VAL A 775 -15.35 22.46 3.28
C VAL A 775 -16.57 21.76 2.71
N LEU A 776 -17.58 21.55 3.54
CA LEU A 776 -18.90 21.08 3.16
C LEU A 776 -19.92 22.16 3.50
N ASP A 777 -20.66 22.59 2.49
CA ASP A 777 -21.87 23.40 2.62
C ASP A 777 -23.11 22.54 2.32
N VAL A 778 -24.03 22.48 3.27
CA VAL A 778 -25.28 21.70 3.20
C VAL A 778 -26.48 22.61 3.42
N SER A 779 -27.65 22.18 2.90
CA SER A 779 -28.91 22.88 3.16
C SER A 779 -29.15 23.07 4.68
N LYS A 780 -29.82 24.15 5.07
CA LYS A 780 -30.12 24.46 6.48
C LYS A 780 -30.97 23.40 7.20
N GLU A 781 -31.63 22.54 6.43
CA GLU A 781 -32.50 21.47 6.92
C GLU A 781 -31.73 20.15 7.15
N THR A 782 -30.51 20.03 6.60
CA THR A 782 -29.65 18.85 6.71
C THR A 782 -28.63 19.05 7.84
N GLN A 783 -28.52 18.07 8.76
CA GLN A 783 -27.50 18.11 9.81
C GLN A 783 -26.50 16.96 9.68
N VAL A 784 -25.20 17.27 9.81
CA VAL A 784 -24.17 16.22 9.93
C VAL A 784 -24.23 15.64 11.35
N VAL A 785 -24.65 14.38 11.47
CA VAL A 785 -24.71 13.66 12.76
C VAL A 785 -23.45 12.86 13.05
N LYS A 786 -22.66 12.55 12.04
CA LYS A 786 -21.40 11.82 12.17
C LYS A 786 -20.47 12.16 11.02
N SER A 787 -19.18 12.32 11.32
CA SER A 787 -18.13 12.38 10.31
C SER A 787 -16.91 11.56 10.73
N LEU A 788 -16.16 11.08 9.73
CA LEU A 788 -14.84 10.49 9.89
C LEU A 788 -13.96 10.94 8.71
N PRO A 789 -12.90 11.75 8.93
CA PRO A 789 -12.49 12.39 10.18
C PRO A 789 -13.58 13.31 10.78
N LEU A 790 -13.39 13.70 12.04
CA LEU A 790 -14.27 14.67 12.69
C LEU A 790 -14.12 16.03 12.01
N LEU A 791 -15.24 16.61 11.56
CA LEU A 791 -15.31 17.95 10.99
C LEU A 791 -15.60 19.00 12.07
N SER A 792 -14.98 20.16 11.96
CA SER A 792 -15.32 21.37 12.72
C SER A 792 -16.58 22.01 12.13
N GLN A 793 -17.49 22.54 12.95
CA GLN A 793 -18.70 23.24 12.47
C GLN A 793 -18.64 24.74 12.77
N ILE A 794 -18.90 25.58 11.77
CA ILE A 794 -19.06 27.03 11.90
C ILE A 794 -20.32 27.44 11.12
N GLY A 795 -21.42 27.67 11.84
CA GLY A 795 -22.73 27.93 11.21
C GLY A 795 -23.26 26.70 10.46
N SER A 796 -23.56 26.85 9.18
CA SER A 796 -23.93 25.74 8.28
C SER A 796 -22.72 25.04 7.63
N LEU A 797 -21.51 25.59 7.76
CA LEU A 797 -20.32 25.03 7.16
C LEU A 797 -19.65 24.01 8.08
N TYR A 798 -19.21 22.90 7.49
CA TYR A 798 -18.38 21.90 8.15
C TYR A 798 -17.00 21.86 7.47
N SER A 799 -15.90 21.90 8.22
CA SER A 799 -14.55 21.94 7.65
C SER A 799 -13.55 20.98 8.30
N LEU A 800 -12.48 20.69 7.56
CA LEU A 800 -11.32 19.90 7.99
C LEU A 800 -10.04 20.47 7.38
N ASP A 801 -9.12 20.90 8.24
CA ASP A 801 -7.79 21.41 7.86
C ASP A 801 -6.71 20.43 8.30
N MET A 802 -5.89 19.96 7.37
CA MET A 802 -4.75 19.07 7.65
C MET A 802 -3.70 19.08 6.53
N ALA A 803 -2.55 18.45 6.72
CA ALA A 803 -1.68 18.09 5.60
C ALA A 803 -2.21 16.81 4.91
N LEU A 804 -2.11 16.73 3.58
CA LEU A 804 -2.50 15.53 2.83
C LEU A 804 -1.25 14.72 2.45
N ASP A 805 -0.80 13.89 3.41
CA ASP A 805 0.38 13.03 3.26
C ASP A 805 0.06 11.59 2.79
N LYS A 806 -1.22 11.21 2.79
CA LYS A 806 -1.78 9.96 2.25
C LYS A 806 -3.20 10.14 1.72
N ASP A 807 -3.80 9.10 1.15
CA ASP A 807 -5.20 9.12 0.70
C ASP A 807 -6.15 9.32 1.91
N LEU A 808 -7.15 10.17 1.73
CA LEU A 808 -8.07 10.60 2.78
C LEU A 808 -9.51 10.27 2.38
N LEU A 809 -10.13 9.32 3.08
CA LEU A 809 -11.56 9.05 2.97
C LEU A 809 -12.32 9.87 4.02
N ILE A 810 -13.16 10.80 3.55
CA ILE A 810 -14.10 11.57 4.36
C ILE A 810 -15.46 10.90 4.25
N SER A 811 -15.97 10.34 5.35
CA SER A 811 -17.32 9.74 5.43
C SER A 811 -18.23 10.61 6.29
N ILE A 812 -19.43 10.91 5.81
CA ILE A 812 -20.38 11.86 6.41
C ILE A 812 -21.77 11.21 6.47
N GLY A 813 -22.35 11.16 7.67
CA GLY A 813 -23.72 10.73 7.89
C GLY A 813 -24.61 11.93 8.19
N PHE A 814 -25.74 12.03 7.48
CA PHE A 814 -26.71 13.10 7.61
C PHE A 814 -27.95 12.68 8.41
N LYS A 815 -28.73 13.66 8.85
CA LYS A 815 -30.07 13.53 9.44
C LYS A 815 -30.95 14.69 8.99
#